data_AF-A0A0G1Q818-F1
#
_entry.id   AF-A0A0G1Q818-F1
#
_cell.length_a   1.000
_cell.length_b   1.000
_cell.length_c   1.000
_cell.angle_alpha   90.00
_cell.angle_beta   90.00
_cell.angle_gamma   90.00
#
_symmetry.space_group_name_H-M   'P 1'
#
loop_
_entity.id
_entity.type
_entity.pdbx_description
1 polymer ?
#
loop_
_entity_poly.entity_id
_entity_poly.type
_entity_poly.pdbx_seq_one_letter_code
_entity_poly.pdbx_strand_id
1 'polypeptide(L)'
;MTFVPSNEEMYFLVPRPEVDKTFGIFTPFRGFLDALDDKINHKETRTNHGAVMWRGYPVGLLIGFGLMPVLQRLAQKHEQSFITLADQSRLMAVADPLIQAGLVLRYNSMQEAAEDFVRRVIDSTDHFLSLGWRPGMTLSAAAFEEWEKTAIDQLARREIAKQRGQASGETFVAGIVWQRSVALFFRDLIVASQEKAKSWFLKIQELKTRVSPVRCGRTFLPLTVQSVQHLASKARRLEPDFSKLQVNVDLYNEMWWREFFSGTERILHHHDLWLQALEALPLRSCRIARSAVEEGEMGDSVRGPSSFVEAWFTTQALLALLGRPLSAVVSVRVYEYAQGLQILSRFERNEAVSRVMDRIALLAPGISETLKEVIRDHLYDLLKEMSQWDKRPTIDMQAKVFLDARYGEIIISPREALDYAIGNDVVLSMQIPRGTRNRAEMYKNIAEALPWEEVDAATMHAMIKEGAIPLVMIARGLARIPLERRGPCLDTFLSFIMVDKEILRTLIDDRTLTLTGNLVERFLDFLSANDLKNWIARLIPKNSKSLEDVRGQVHLVLKALMRLPLQDVHELLDNPRNRQWWAQEVFGELYDKQGFDHLDISLPVWRTFVLEVMGEDRWIRFMLTGTVLERETTTYVSLILKFADDYRAPWDRLHIPLMSELDWSFIFEKEGDDLAEIFRQYAEEDILAWAHADEPLEVFADRLRLFLDNRAGYYVRFGTTPPTPFDEE
;
A
#
# COMPACT_ATOMS: atom_id res chain seq x y z
N MET A 1 52.61 -52.78 -8.94
CA MET A 1 53.07 -52.33 -10.27
C MET A 1 52.68 -50.88 -10.42
N THR A 2 53.64 -49.97 -10.27
CA THR A 2 53.47 -48.54 -10.55
C THR A 2 53.54 -48.38 -12.07
N PHE A 3 52.44 -47.97 -12.69
CA PHE A 3 52.41 -47.65 -14.12
C PHE A 3 53.29 -46.41 -14.32
N VAL A 4 54.44 -46.57 -14.96
CA VAL A 4 55.26 -45.45 -15.43
C VAL A 4 54.78 -45.16 -16.84
N PRO A 5 54.08 -44.05 -17.11
CA PRO A 5 53.60 -43.75 -18.44
C PRO A 5 54.81 -43.58 -19.38
N SER A 6 54.66 -44.03 -20.62
CA SER A 6 55.66 -43.78 -21.66
C SER A 6 55.86 -42.26 -21.87
N ASN A 7 57.01 -41.86 -22.44
CA ASN A 7 57.29 -40.45 -22.74
C ASN A 7 56.17 -39.79 -23.57
N GLU A 8 55.46 -40.55 -24.43
CA GLU A 8 54.32 -40.05 -25.19
C GLU A 8 53.06 -39.89 -24.33
N GLU A 9 52.82 -40.74 -23.32
CA GLU A 9 51.66 -40.67 -22.42
C GLU A 9 51.74 -39.52 -21.39
N MET A 10 52.95 -39.10 -20.98
CA MET A 10 53.11 -37.91 -20.12
C MET A 10 52.87 -36.59 -20.86
N TYR A 11 52.99 -36.57 -22.20
CA TYR A 11 52.58 -35.42 -23.01
C TYR A 11 51.06 -35.22 -23.06
N PHE A 12 50.24 -36.17 -22.57
CA PHE A 12 48.77 -36.07 -22.54
C PHE A 12 48.19 -35.49 -21.23
N LEU A 13 48.99 -35.26 -20.19
CA LEU A 13 48.51 -34.64 -18.94
C LEU A 13 48.38 -33.10 -19.04
N VAL A 14 49.01 -32.50 -20.03
CA VAL A 14 48.63 -31.19 -20.57
C VAL A 14 47.90 -31.52 -21.86
N PRO A 15 46.57 -31.31 -21.99
CA PRO A 15 45.92 -31.52 -23.27
C PRO A 15 46.66 -30.66 -24.30
N ARG A 16 47.32 -31.29 -25.28
CA ARG A 16 47.50 -30.63 -26.57
C ARG A 16 46.09 -30.55 -27.11
N PRO A 17 45.48 -29.37 -27.19
CA PRO A 17 44.26 -29.28 -27.92
C PRO A 17 44.67 -29.60 -29.35
N GLU A 18 44.07 -30.62 -29.96
CA GLU A 18 43.84 -30.58 -31.42
C GLU A 18 42.81 -29.48 -31.74
N VAL A 19 42.94 -28.32 -31.09
CA VAL A 19 42.30 -27.08 -31.48
C VAL A 19 43.24 -26.51 -32.50
N ASP A 20 42.86 -26.71 -33.75
CA ASP A 20 42.86 -25.67 -34.75
C ASP A 20 43.79 -24.49 -34.41
N LYS A 21 44.92 -24.40 -35.12
CA LYS A 21 45.94 -23.33 -35.01
C LYS A 21 45.39 -21.91 -35.22
N THR A 22 44.08 -21.75 -35.30
CA THR A 22 43.32 -20.57 -35.69
C THR A 22 42.79 -19.76 -34.50
N PHE A 23 42.75 -20.27 -33.26
CA PHE A 23 42.43 -19.44 -32.07
C PHE A 23 43.28 -19.82 -30.85
N GLY A 24 44.54 -19.37 -30.82
CA GLY A 24 45.43 -19.53 -29.67
C GLY A 24 45.00 -18.68 -28.47
N ILE A 25 44.20 -19.24 -27.57
CA ILE A 25 43.97 -18.64 -26.25
C ILE A 25 45.21 -18.90 -25.39
N PHE A 26 46.08 -17.89 -25.27
CA PHE A 26 47.23 -17.93 -24.37
C PHE A 26 46.77 -17.82 -22.91
N THR A 27 46.61 -18.95 -22.23
CA THR A 27 46.37 -18.97 -20.78
C THR A 27 47.63 -18.58 -20.02
N PRO A 28 47.54 -18.05 -18.78
CA PRO A 28 48.71 -17.79 -17.95
C PRO A 28 49.59 -19.02 -17.77
N PHE A 29 48.98 -20.19 -17.57
CA PHE A 29 49.74 -21.43 -17.41
C PHE A 29 50.48 -21.80 -18.70
N ARG A 30 49.87 -21.63 -19.87
CA ARG A 30 50.56 -21.84 -21.15
C ARG A 30 51.71 -20.85 -21.35
N GLY A 31 51.48 -19.56 -21.09
CA GLY A 31 52.51 -18.53 -21.18
C GLY A 31 53.69 -18.76 -20.22
N PHE A 32 53.42 -19.27 -19.02
CA PHE A 32 54.45 -19.72 -18.08
C PHE A 32 55.24 -20.90 -18.66
N LEU A 33 54.58 -21.91 -19.21
CA LEU A 33 55.26 -23.06 -19.82
C LEU A 33 56.13 -22.63 -21.01
N ASP A 34 55.62 -21.75 -21.89
CA ASP A 34 56.37 -21.24 -23.04
C ASP A 34 57.59 -20.41 -22.59
N ALA A 35 57.43 -19.51 -21.61
CA ALA A 35 58.53 -18.72 -21.06
C ALA A 35 59.57 -19.58 -20.31
N LEU A 36 59.11 -20.68 -19.70
CA LEU A 36 59.97 -21.65 -19.02
C LEU A 36 60.74 -22.50 -20.03
N ASP A 37 60.09 -22.90 -21.12
CA ASP A 37 60.71 -23.60 -22.25
C ASP A 37 61.79 -22.71 -22.87
N ASP A 38 61.51 -21.43 -23.16
CA ASP A 38 62.49 -20.46 -23.67
C ASP A 38 63.72 -20.27 -22.76
N LYS A 39 63.55 -20.47 -21.44
CA LYS A 39 64.63 -20.31 -20.44
C LYS A 39 65.48 -21.56 -20.24
N ILE A 40 64.86 -22.74 -20.28
CA ILE A 40 65.53 -24.00 -19.93
C ILE A 40 65.91 -24.80 -21.17
N ASN A 41 65.12 -24.71 -22.23
CA ASN A 41 65.63 -25.03 -23.54
C ASN A 41 66.54 -23.88 -23.94
N HIS A 42 67.86 -24.11 -23.91
CA HIS A 42 68.73 -23.99 -25.09
C HIS A 42 70.22 -23.89 -24.70
N LYS A 43 71.03 -24.77 -25.28
CA LYS A 43 72.04 -24.50 -26.34
C LYS A 43 72.80 -25.80 -26.55
N GLU A 44 72.87 -26.28 -27.80
CA GLU A 44 73.87 -27.30 -28.18
C GLU A 44 75.23 -26.83 -27.64
N THR A 45 75.75 -27.51 -26.63
CA THR A 45 77.13 -27.28 -26.23
C THR A 45 77.96 -28.30 -26.97
N ARG A 46 78.66 -27.84 -28.01
CA ARG A 46 79.71 -28.63 -28.63
C ARG A 46 80.84 -28.73 -27.63
N THR A 47 81.09 -29.94 -27.16
CA THR A 47 82.33 -30.25 -26.47
C THR A 47 83.52 -29.90 -27.36
N ASN A 48 84.71 -29.74 -26.78
CA ASN A 48 85.95 -29.49 -27.52
C ASN A 48 86.31 -30.60 -28.56
N HIS A 49 85.50 -31.67 -28.67
CA HIS A 49 85.68 -32.79 -29.60
C HIS A 49 84.54 -32.88 -30.62
N GLY A 50 83.70 -31.85 -30.73
CA GLY A 50 82.60 -31.78 -31.72
C GLY A 50 81.33 -32.54 -31.35
N ALA A 51 81.31 -33.27 -30.22
CA ALA A 51 80.09 -33.92 -29.74
C ALA A 51 79.10 -32.87 -29.22
N VAL A 52 77.89 -32.88 -29.75
CA VAL A 52 76.76 -32.08 -29.30
C VAL A 52 76.21 -32.71 -28.01
N MET A 53 76.35 -32.02 -26.88
CA MET A 53 75.61 -32.38 -25.66
C MET A 53 74.33 -31.54 -25.57
N TRP A 54 73.20 -32.24 -25.44
CA TRP A 54 71.92 -31.66 -25.06
C TRP A 54 71.89 -31.50 -23.54
N ARG A 55 72.07 -30.28 -23.05
CA ARG A 55 71.80 -29.90 -21.65
C ARG A 55 70.43 -29.24 -21.62
N GLY A 56 69.38 -30.01 -21.41
CA GLY A 56 68.02 -29.49 -21.32
C GLY A 56 67.15 -30.36 -20.43
N TYR A 57 66.28 -29.74 -19.66
CA TYR A 57 65.27 -30.44 -18.87
C TYR A 57 63.94 -30.37 -19.64
N PRO A 58 63.35 -31.50 -20.07
CA PRO A 58 62.09 -31.47 -20.80
C PRO A 58 60.98 -30.91 -19.90
N VAL A 59 60.58 -29.65 -20.15
CA VAL A 59 59.66 -28.88 -19.30
C VAL A 59 58.37 -29.64 -19.04
N GLY A 60 57.78 -30.26 -20.07
CA GLY A 60 56.56 -31.06 -19.92
C GLY A 60 56.69 -32.21 -18.91
N LEU A 61 57.80 -32.94 -18.93
CA LEU A 61 58.05 -34.03 -17.97
C LEU A 61 58.31 -33.47 -16.57
N LEU A 62 59.10 -32.41 -16.46
CA LEU A 62 59.41 -31.76 -15.20
C LEU A 62 58.16 -31.28 -14.46
N ILE A 63 57.28 -30.58 -15.18
CA ILE A 63 56.01 -30.07 -14.66
C ILE A 63 55.05 -31.22 -14.36
N GLY A 64 54.92 -32.20 -15.26
CA GLY A 64 54.06 -33.37 -15.08
C GLY A 64 54.40 -34.16 -13.81
N PHE A 65 55.67 -34.47 -13.57
CA PHE A 65 56.09 -35.21 -12.37
C PHE A 65 55.77 -34.48 -11.08
N GLY A 66 55.90 -33.14 -11.05
CA GLY A 66 55.62 -32.36 -9.86
C GLY A 66 54.16 -32.01 -9.62
N LEU A 67 53.34 -31.94 -10.68
CA LEU A 67 51.89 -31.75 -10.55
C LEU A 67 51.20 -33.01 -10.03
N MET A 68 51.67 -34.20 -10.38
CA MET A 68 51.04 -35.46 -9.98
C MET A 68 50.83 -35.60 -8.45
N PRO A 69 51.84 -35.35 -7.58
CA PRO A 69 51.63 -35.32 -6.13
C PRO A 69 50.64 -34.26 -5.64
N VAL A 70 50.54 -33.13 -6.35
CA VAL A 70 49.60 -32.05 -6.01
C VAL A 70 48.18 -32.50 -6.32
N LEU A 71 47.95 -33.07 -7.51
CA LEU A 71 46.66 -33.62 -7.91
C LEU A 71 46.23 -34.80 -7.02
N GLN A 72 47.17 -35.69 -6.66
CA GLN A 72 46.90 -36.80 -5.74
C GLN A 72 46.47 -36.31 -4.36
N ARG A 73 47.11 -35.25 -3.83
CA ARG A 73 46.71 -34.64 -2.55
C ARG A 73 45.35 -33.95 -2.64
N LEU A 74 45.05 -33.28 -3.76
CA LEU A 74 43.72 -32.72 -4.01
C LEU A 74 42.67 -33.83 -4.03
N ALA A 75 42.93 -34.94 -4.73
CA ALA A 75 42.04 -36.09 -4.76
C ALA A 75 41.76 -36.64 -3.36
N GLN A 76 42.81 -36.85 -2.56
CA GLN A 76 42.70 -37.33 -1.17
C GLN A 76 41.91 -36.37 -0.29
N LYS A 77 42.19 -35.06 -0.38
CA LYS A 77 41.50 -34.03 0.42
C LYS A 77 39.99 -33.97 0.12
N HIS A 78 39.59 -34.31 -1.11
CA HIS A 78 38.21 -34.22 -1.58
C HIS A 78 37.54 -35.58 -1.80
N GLU A 79 38.15 -36.65 -1.25
CA GLU A 79 37.64 -38.03 -1.30
C GLU A 79 37.34 -38.51 -2.74
N GLN A 80 38.14 -38.08 -3.71
CA GLN A 80 38.02 -38.45 -5.13
C GLN A 80 38.97 -39.58 -5.53
N SER A 81 38.59 -40.35 -6.56
CA SER A 81 39.50 -41.32 -7.19
C SER A 81 40.67 -40.60 -7.88
N PHE A 82 41.84 -41.24 -7.89
CA PHE A 82 43.05 -40.80 -8.61
C PHE A 82 43.66 -41.92 -9.47
N ILE A 83 42.90 -42.99 -9.71
CA ILE A 83 43.44 -44.24 -10.24
C ILE A 83 43.57 -44.18 -11.77
N THR A 84 42.63 -43.53 -12.45
CA THR A 84 42.57 -43.51 -13.91
C THR A 84 43.09 -42.20 -14.50
N LEU A 85 43.53 -42.22 -15.76
CA LEU A 85 43.87 -40.99 -16.50
C LEU A 85 42.68 -40.01 -16.56
N ALA A 86 41.45 -40.51 -16.68
CA ALA A 86 40.26 -39.67 -16.64
C ALA A 86 40.08 -38.96 -15.29
N ASP A 87 40.39 -39.62 -14.17
CA ASP A 87 40.38 -39.00 -12.85
C ASP A 87 41.44 -37.89 -12.76
N GLN A 88 42.63 -38.13 -13.29
CA GLN A 88 43.73 -37.16 -13.33
C GLN A 88 43.37 -35.93 -14.18
N SER A 89 42.79 -36.12 -15.37
CA SER A 89 42.32 -35.03 -16.23
C SER A 89 41.22 -34.20 -15.58
N ARG A 90 40.28 -34.83 -14.86
CA ARG A 90 39.22 -34.11 -14.11
C ARG A 90 39.79 -33.26 -13.00
N LEU A 91 40.76 -33.78 -12.24
CA LEU A 91 41.44 -33.03 -11.18
C LEU A 91 42.30 -31.91 -11.75
N MET A 92 42.93 -32.14 -12.91
CA MET A 92 43.68 -31.09 -13.60
C MET A 92 42.76 -29.95 -14.06
N ALA A 93 41.55 -30.24 -14.52
CA ALA A 93 40.57 -29.19 -14.86
C ALA A 93 40.17 -28.31 -13.65
N VAL A 94 40.32 -28.82 -12.43
CA VAL A 94 40.12 -28.05 -11.18
C VAL A 94 41.41 -27.33 -10.76
N ALA A 95 42.56 -27.97 -10.89
CA ALA A 95 43.84 -27.41 -10.51
C ALA A 95 44.32 -26.30 -11.46
N ASP A 96 44.02 -26.40 -12.76
CA ASP A 96 44.49 -25.47 -13.78
C ASP A 96 44.01 -24.02 -13.55
N PRO A 97 42.72 -23.72 -13.31
CA PRO A 97 42.28 -22.37 -12.92
C PRO A 97 42.97 -21.84 -11.66
N LEU A 98 43.25 -22.71 -10.67
CA LEU A 98 43.96 -22.33 -9.45
C LEU A 98 45.43 -22.02 -9.73
N ILE A 99 46.09 -22.78 -10.60
CA ILE A 99 47.47 -22.51 -11.01
C ILE A 99 47.53 -21.21 -11.81
N GLN A 100 46.63 -21.01 -12.78
CA GLN A 100 46.55 -19.79 -13.57
C GLN A 100 46.30 -18.54 -12.69
N ALA A 101 45.32 -18.62 -11.79
CA ALA A 101 45.05 -17.57 -10.82
C ALA A 101 46.28 -17.30 -9.94
N GLY A 102 46.95 -18.34 -9.45
CA GLY A 102 48.11 -18.24 -8.58
C GLY A 102 49.31 -17.59 -9.27
N LEU A 103 49.51 -17.90 -10.56
CA LEU A 103 50.53 -17.26 -11.40
C LEU A 103 50.28 -15.75 -11.52
N VAL A 104 49.04 -15.34 -11.83
CA VAL A 104 48.69 -13.92 -11.99
C VAL A 104 48.72 -13.16 -10.66
N LEU A 105 48.39 -13.82 -9.54
CA LEU A 105 48.42 -13.23 -8.20
C LEU A 105 49.84 -13.05 -7.65
N ARG A 106 50.76 -13.98 -7.94
CA ARG A 106 52.12 -13.95 -7.40
C ARG A 106 53.12 -13.21 -8.27
N TYR A 107 52.89 -13.13 -9.58
CA TYR A 107 53.87 -12.60 -10.53
C TYR A 107 53.27 -11.53 -11.45
N ASN A 108 54.09 -10.53 -11.80
CA ASN A 108 53.71 -9.45 -12.71
C ASN A 108 53.80 -9.87 -14.18
N SER A 109 54.51 -10.96 -14.48
CA SER A 109 54.59 -11.56 -15.82
C SER A 109 54.85 -13.06 -15.73
N MET A 110 54.54 -13.79 -16.81
CA MET A 110 54.86 -15.23 -16.88
C MET A 110 56.36 -15.48 -17.02
N GLN A 111 57.13 -14.52 -17.55
CA GLN A 111 58.58 -14.55 -17.56
C GLN A 111 59.14 -14.52 -16.15
N GLU A 112 58.65 -13.63 -15.30
CA GLU A 112 59.02 -13.54 -13.87
C GLU A 112 58.73 -14.87 -13.14
N ALA A 113 57.55 -15.45 -13.39
CA ALA A 113 57.19 -16.76 -12.84
C ALA A 113 58.15 -17.87 -13.29
N ALA A 114 58.58 -17.85 -14.56
CA ALA A 114 59.55 -18.79 -15.09
C ALA A 114 60.95 -18.60 -14.48
N GLU A 115 61.43 -17.38 -14.25
CA GLU A 115 62.74 -17.16 -13.57
C GLU A 115 62.68 -17.65 -12.13
N ASP A 116 61.58 -17.36 -11.42
CA ASP A 116 61.40 -17.83 -10.06
C ASP A 116 61.32 -19.35 -10.00
N PHE A 117 60.68 -19.99 -10.98
CA PHE A 117 60.68 -21.44 -11.10
C PHE A 117 62.09 -21.99 -11.30
N VAL A 118 62.89 -21.45 -12.22
CA VAL A 118 64.29 -21.89 -12.43
C VAL A 118 65.07 -21.78 -11.12
N ARG A 119 65.00 -20.62 -10.47
CA ARG A 119 65.70 -20.38 -9.19
C ARG A 119 65.26 -21.34 -8.08
N ARG A 120 63.95 -21.51 -7.90
CA ARG A 120 63.38 -22.28 -6.77
C ARG A 120 63.40 -23.77 -7.00
N VAL A 121 63.34 -24.22 -8.24
CA VAL A 121 63.22 -25.64 -8.59
C VAL A 121 64.52 -26.18 -9.15
N ILE A 122 65.09 -25.54 -10.17
CA ILE A 122 66.26 -26.08 -10.88
C ILE A 122 67.52 -25.78 -10.10
N ASP A 123 67.81 -24.51 -9.81
CA ASP A 123 69.04 -24.12 -9.12
C ASP A 123 69.12 -24.73 -7.71
N SER A 124 67.99 -24.80 -6.99
CA SER A 124 67.93 -25.44 -5.67
C SER A 124 68.20 -26.94 -5.74
N THR A 125 67.65 -27.62 -6.74
CA THR A 125 67.85 -29.06 -6.92
C THR A 125 69.30 -29.34 -7.33
N ASP A 126 69.85 -28.56 -8.26
CA ASP A 126 71.24 -28.66 -8.69
C ASP A 126 72.21 -28.38 -7.53
N HIS A 127 71.90 -27.39 -6.68
CA HIS A 127 72.63 -27.14 -5.44
C HIS A 127 72.62 -28.36 -4.53
N PHE A 128 71.46 -28.96 -4.23
CA PHE A 128 71.39 -30.14 -3.37
C PHE A 128 72.08 -31.37 -3.98
N LEU A 129 72.00 -31.56 -5.29
CA LEU A 129 72.77 -32.60 -6.00
C LEU A 129 74.29 -32.39 -5.82
N SER A 130 74.75 -31.13 -5.83
CA SER A 130 76.15 -30.78 -5.55
C SER A 130 76.57 -31.09 -4.10
N LEU A 131 75.65 -30.99 -3.14
CA LEU A 131 75.87 -31.38 -1.74
C LEU A 131 75.92 -32.90 -1.53
N GLY A 132 75.69 -33.68 -2.58
CA GLY A 132 75.71 -35.13 -2.55
C GLY A 132 74.32 -35.75 -2.36
N TRP A 133 73.24 -34.99 -2.54
CA TRP A 133 71.91 -35.59 -2.68
C TRP A 133 71.88 -36.46 -3.95
N ARG A 134 71.21 -37.61 -3.86
CA ARG A 134 71.08 -38.57 -4.94
C ARG A 134 69.64 -39.09 -4.98
N PRO A 135 69.16 -39.52 -6.15
CA PRO A 135 67.94 -40.33 -6.26
C PRO A 135 67.87 -41.45 -5.22
N GLY A 136 66.69 -41.69 -4.65
CA GLY A 136 66.49 -42.64 -3.55
C GLY A 136 66.74 -42.07 -2.15
N MET A 137 67.46 -40.95 -2.03
CA MET A 137 67.56 -40.19 -0.77
C MET A 137 66.37 -39.24 -0.64
N THR A 138 65.83 -39.13 0.56
CA THR A 138 64.72 -38.23 0.87
C THR A 138 65.25 -36.90 1.40
N LEU A 139 64.74 -35.79 0.85
CA LEU A 139 64.91 -34.45 1.42
C LEU A 139 63.54 -33.94 1.86
N SER A 140 63.48 -33.40 3.07
CA SER A 140 62.25 -32.84 3.61
C SER A 140 61.85 -31.55 2.87
N ALA A 141 60.55 -31.23 2.83
CA ALA A 141 60.10 -29.94 2.30
C ALA A 141 60.71 -28.75 3.08
N ALA A 142 60.96 -28.94 4.38
CA ALA A 142 61.59 -27.92 5.22
C ALA A 142 63.02 -27.60 4.78
N ALA A 143 63.78 -28.59 4.29
CA ALA A 143 65.13 -28.35 3.77
C ALA A 143 65.12 -27.50 2.48
N PHE A 144 64.16 -27.75 1.58
CA PHE A 144 63.97 -26.92 0.38
C PHE A 144 63.52 -25.50 0.75
N GLU A 145 62.56 -25.37 1.68
CA GLU A 145 62.05 -24.07 2.13
C GLU A 145 63.09 -23.26 2.91
N GLU A 146 63.97 -23.91 3.70
CA GLU A 146 65.09 -23.26 4.41
C GLU A 146 66.09 -22.67 3.42
N TRP A 147 66.51 -23.46 2.43
CA TRP A 147 67.41 -22.99 1.37
C TRP A 147 66.81 -21.83 0.59
N GLU A 148 65.54 -21.94 0.18
CA GLU A 148 64.85 -20.89 -0.55
C GLU A 148 64.82 -19.56 0.21
N LYS A 149 64.59 -19.61 1.54
CA LYS A 149 64.42 -18.42 2.37
C LYS A 149 65.73 -17.81 2.86
N THR A 150 66.75 -18.63 3.09
CA THR A 150 67.95 -18.21 3.85
C THR A 150 69.27 -18.47 3.12
N ALA A 151 69.26 -19.22 2.02
CA ALA A 151 70.46 -19.77 1.38
C ALA A 151 71.37 -20.56 2.37
N ILE A 152 70.80 -21.07 3.46
CA ILE A 152 71.46 -21.96 4.41
C ILE A 152 71.06 -23.39 4.05
N ASP A 153 72.06 -24.29 4.01
CA ASP A 153 71.88 -25.69 3.62
C ASP A 153 72.14 -26.67 4.79
N GLN A 154 72.14 -26.18 6.04
CA GLN A 154 72.49 -26.97 7.21
C GLN A 154 71.54 -28.16 7.43
N LEU A 155 70.23 -27.96 7.30
CA LEU A 155 69.26 -29.05 7.43
C LEU A 155 69.44 -30.06 6.30
N ALA A 156 69.58 -29.59 5.05
CA ALA A 156 69.82 -30.45 3.90
C ALA A 156 71.10 -31.29 4.05
N ARG A 157 72.22 -30.67 4.47
CA ARG A 157 73.48 -31.38 4.74
C ARG A 157 73.32 -32.45 5.82
N ARG A 158 72.59 -32.16 6.90
CA ARG A 158 72.32 -33.14 7.97
C ARG A 158 71.47 -34.30 7.48
N GLU A 159 70.41 -34.03 6.72
CA GLU A 159 69.52 -35.04 6.15
C GLU A 159 70.24 -35.92 5.12
N ILE A 160 71.04 -35.32 4.24
CA ILE A 160 71.88 -36.03 3.25
C ILE A 160 72.93 -36.88 3.97
N ALA A 161 73.61 -36.34 4.98
CA ALA A 161 74.63 -37.06 5.73
C ALA A 161 74.08 -38.31 6.44
N LYS A 162 72.87 -38.24 7.00
CA LYS A 162 72.19 -39.37 7.65
C LYS A 162 71.86 -40.54 6.70
N GLN A 163 71.74 -40.25 5.41
CA GLN A 163 71.34 -41.21 4.38
C GLN A 163 72.52 -41.67 3.51
N ARG A 164 73.76 -41.25 3.85
CA ARG A 164 74.97 -41.68 3.14
C ARG A 164 75.13 -43.20 3.28
N GLY A 165 75.02 -43.91 2.16
CA GLY A 165 75.10 -45.37 2.07
C GLY A 165 73.78 -46.08 1.73
N GLN A 166 72.65 -45.36 1.69
CA GLN A 166 71.33 -45.92 1.38
C GLN A 166 70.88 -45.74 -0.09
N ALA A 167 71.74 -45.19 -0.95
CA ALA A 167 71.41 -44.97 -2.36
C ALA A 167 71.32 -46.32 -3.10
N SER A 168 70.12 -46.75 -3.47
CA SER A 168 69.94 -47.95 -4.30
C SER A 168 70.38 -47.67 -5.74
N GLY A 169 71.16 -48.59 -6.32
CA GLY A 169 71.69 -48.51 -7.69
C GLY A 169 70.70 -48.94 -8.78
N GLU A 170 69.39 -48.82 -8.56
CA GLU A 170 68.39 -49.22 -9.56
C GLU A 170 68.10 -48.10 -10.56
N THR A 171 67.97 -48.48 -11.84
CA THR A 171 67.63 -47.62 -12.99
C THR A 171 66.46 -46.70 -12.66
N PHE A 172 66.74 -45.39 -12.66
CA PHE A 172 65.82 -44.40 -12.10
C PHE A 172 65.39 -43.36 -13.12
N VAL A 173 64.13 -42.96 -13.05
CA VAL A 173 63.55 -41.89 -13.86
C VAL A 173 64.02 -40.55 -13.30
N ALA A 174 64.87 -39.84 -14.05
CA ALA A 174 65.49 -38.58 -13.64
C ALA A 174 64.48 -37.54 -13.10
N GLY A 175 63.22 -37.57 -13.55
CA GLY A 175 62.16 -36.65 -13.13
C GLY A 175 61.85 -36.58 -11.63
N ILE A 176 62.10 -37.65 -10.87
CA ILE A 176 61.66 -37.73 -9.45
C ILE A 176 62.49 -36.82 -8.53
N VAL A 177 63.74 -36.49 -8.85
CA VAL A 177 64.52 -35.55 -8.02
C VAL A 177 63.94 -34.14 -8.02
N TRP A 178 63.26 -33.71 -9.09
CA TRP A 178 62.59 -32.41 -9.12
C TRP A 178 61.14 -32.46 -8.63
N GLN A 179 60.54 -33.64 -8.55
CA GLN A 179 59.13 -33.81 -8.19
C GLN A 179 58.73 -33.03 -6.94
N ARG A 180 59.58 -33.04 -5.90
CA ARG A 180 59.28 -32.36 -4.63
C ARG A 180 59.32 -30.84 -4.77
N SER A 181 60.38 -30.28 -5.35
CA SER A 181 60.55 -28.83 -5.52
C SER A 181 59.50 -28.25 -6.47
N VAL A 182 59.19 -28.94 -7.56
CA VAL A 182 58.09 -28.59 -8.48
C VAL A 182 56.74 -28.63 -7.75
N ALA A 183 56.46 -29.68 -6.97
CA ALA A 183 55.22 -29.77 -6.20
C ALA A 183 55.08 -28.64 -5.17
N LEU A 184 56.18 -28.20 -4.55
CA LEU A 184 56.18 -27.05 -3.64
C LEU A 184 55.84 -25.75 -4.37
N PHE A 185 56.43 -25.52 -5.55
CA PHE A 185 56.12 -24.35 -6.37
C PHE A 185 54.62 -24.26 -6.70
N PHE A 186 54.03 -25.34 -7.25
CA PHE A 186 52.60 -25.34 -7.59
C PHE A 186 51.68 -25.34 -6.39
N ARG A 187 52.07 -25.99 -5.28
CA ARG A 187 51.34 -25.89 -4.01
C ARG A 187 51.19 -24.43 -3.62
N ASP A 188 52.25 -23.64 -3.69
CA ASP A 188 52.19 -22.25 -3.25
C ASP A 188 51.33 -21.38 -4.17
N LEU A 189 51.26 -21.69 -5.47
CA LEU A 189 50.33 -21.01 -6.40
C LEU A 189 48.88 -21.31 -6.05
N ILE A 190 48.55 -22.58 -5.82
CA ILE A 190 47.22 -23.02 -5.42
C ILE A 190 46.83 -22.40 -4.07
N VAL A 191 47.76 -22.38 -3.12
CA VAL A 191 47.56 -21.75 -1.80
C VAL A 191 47.27 -20.25 -1.98
N ALA A 192 48.04 -19.52 -2.80
CA ALA A 192 47.81 -18.09 -3.04
C ALA A 192 46.39 -17.83 -3.61
N SER A 193 45.92 -18.64 -4.54
CA SER A 193 44.56 -18.52 -5.09
C SER A 193 43.48 -18.82 -4.05
N GLN A 194 43.67 -19.88 -3.26
CA GLN A 194 42.73 -20.26 -2.20
C GLN A 194 42.68 -19.21 -1.08
N GLU A 195 43.82 -18.65 -0.69
CA GLU A 195 43.90 -17.55 0.27
C GLU A 195 43.19 -16.31 -0.26
N LYS A 196 43.36 -15.99 -1.54
CA LYS A 196 42.64 -14.87 -2.17
C LYS A 196 41.12 -15.09 -2.18
N ALA A 197 40.67 -16.27 -2.60
CA ALA A 197 39.26 -16.65 -2.58
C ALA A 197 38.67 -16.56 -1.16
N LYS A 198 39.39 -17.10 -0.17
CA LYS A 198 39.02 -17.01 1.25
C LYS A 198 38.95 -15.57 1.73
N SER A 199 39.91 -14.72 1.33
CA SER A 199 39.90 -13.31 1.70
C SER A 199 38.68 -12.57 1.15
N TRP A 200 38.29 -12.84 -0.09
CA TRP A 200 37.07 -12.29 -0.69
C TRP A 200 35.82 -12.84 -0.02
N PHE A 201 35.76 -14.13 0.26
CA PHE A 201 34.62 -14.73 0.97
C PHE A 201 34.44 -14.11 2.35
N LEU A 202 35.52 -13.97 3.13
CA LEU A 202 35.49 -13.32 4.44
C LEU A 202 35.03 -11.86 4.32
N LYS A 203 35.54 -11.10 3.34
CA LYS A 203 35.10 -9.73 3.10
C LYS A 203 33.63 -9.66 2.70
N ILE A 204 33.15 -10.58 1.85
CA ILE A 204 31.72 -10.66 1.48
C ILE A 204 30.86 -11.00 2.69
N GLN A 205 31.29 -11.94 3.55
CA GLN A 205 30.58 -12.27 4.79
C GLN A 205 30.57 -11.08 5.76
N GLU A 206 31.70 -10.38 5.91
CA GLU A 206 31.78 -9.15 6.70
C GLU A 206 30.78 -8.11 6.20
N LEU A 207 30.77 -7.82 4.90
CA LEU A 207 29.82 -6.89 4.28
C LEU A 207 28.37 -7.35 4.52
N LYS A 208 28.05 -8.63 4.34
CA LYS A 208 26.71 -9.20 4.67
C LYS A 208 26.36 -9.01 6.15
N THR A 209 27.29 -9.29 7.05
CA THR A 209 27.07 -9.14 8.49
C THR A 209 26.97 -7.68 8.90
N ARG A 210 27.50 -6.71 8.13
CA ARG A 210 27.34 -5.27 8.37
C ARG A 210 26.05 -4.71 7.77
N VAL A 211 25.54 -5.32 6.70
CA VAL A 211 24.18 -5.06 6.19
C VAL A 211 23.12 -5.49 7.21
N SER A 212 23.33 -6.62 7.91
CA SER A 212 22.37 -7.20 8.86
C SER A 212 22.06 -6.36 10.13
N PRO A 213 22.96 -5.53 10.71
CA PRO A 213 22.73 -4.67 11.87
C PRO A 213 22.39 -3.22 11.52
N VAL A 214 22.33 -2.82 10.25
CA VAL A 214 21.59 -1.60 9.87
C VAL A 214 20.09 -1.92 9.88
N ARG A 215 19.62 -2.41 11.04
CA ARG A 215 18.22 -2.64 11.37
C ARG A 215 17.64 -1.33 11.89
N CYS A 216 16.73 -0.72 11.15
CA CYS A 216 15.72 0.14 11.76
C CYS A 216 14.62 -0.78 12.34
N GLY A 217 14.87 -1.35 13.53
CA GLY A 217 13.93 -2.27 14.17
C GLY A 217 14.02 -3.71 13.64
N ARG A 218 12.94 -4.23 13.05
CA ARG A 218 12.80 -5.66 12.66
C ARG A 218 13.11 -5.96 11.18
N THR A 219 13.44 -4.96 10.37
CA THR A 219 13.49 -5.08 8.90
C THR A 219 14.91 -5.01 8.36
N PHE A 220 15.16 -5.74 7.27
CA PHE A 220 16.46 -5.82 6.60
C PHE A 220 16.60 -4.70 5.56
N LEU A 221 17.76 -4.03 5.51
CA LEU A 221 18.10 -3.19 4.37
C LEU A 221 18.48 -4.07 3.18
N PRO A 222 17.77 -3.97 2.04
CA PRO A 222 18.21 -4.62 0.83
C PRO A 222 19.28 -3.74 0.20
N LEU A 223 20.53 -3.87 0.65
CA LEU A 223 21.64 -3.62 -0.27
C LEU A 223 21.56 -4.73 -1.30
N THR A 224 20.91 -4.42 -2.43
CA THR A 224 20.53 -5.30 -3.53
C THR A 224 21.14 -6.69 -3.39
N VAL A 225 20.38 -7.62 -2.80
CA VAL A 225 20.78 -9.01 -2.54
C VAL A 225 21.46 -9.64 -3.78
N GLN A 226 21.09 -9.18 -4.97
CA GLN A 226 21.67 -9.54 -6.26
C GLN A 226 23.16 -9.20 -6.44
N SER A 227 23.64 -8.02 -6.01
CA SER A 227 25.04 -7.61 -6.21
C SER A 227 26.00 -8.42 -5.33
N VAL A 228 25.62 -8.63 -4.06
CA VAL A 228 26.37 -9.45 -3.11
C VAL A 228 26.30 -10.95 -3.47
N GLN A 229 25.16 -11.43 -3.99
CA GLN A 229 25.04 -12.81 -4.52
C GLN A 229 25.89 -13.00 -5.79
N HIS A 230 25.96 -12.01 -6.67
CA HIS A 230 26.82 -12.03 -7.86
C HIS A 230 28.31 -12.00 -7.50
N LEU A 231 28.70 -11.27 -6.46
CA LEU A 231 30.07 -11.30 -5.93
C LEU A 231 30.39 -12.63 -5.24
N ALA A 232 29.44 -13.19 -4.49
CA ALA A 232 29.58 -14.51 -3.90
C ALA A 232 29.70 -15.62 -4.96
N SER A 233 28.97 -15.52 -6.08
CA SER A 233 29.09 -16.47 -7.19
C SER A 233 30.42 -16.33 -7.94
N LYS A 234 30.97 -15.11 -8.05
CA LYS A 234 32.33 -14.88 -8.56
C LYS A 234 33.41 -15.47 -7.65
N ALA A 235 33.32 -15.27 -6.33
CA ALA A 235 34.26 -15.85 -5.37
C ALA A 235 34.24 -17.40 -5.39
N ARG A 236 33.06 -18.01 -5.58
CA ARG A 236 32.91 -19.47 -5.73
C ARG A 236 33.65 -20.06 -6.92
N ARG A 237 34.02 -19.28 -7.94
CA ARG A 237 34.80 -19.79 -9.09
C ARG A 237 36.24 -20.18 -8.71
N LEU A 238 36.72 -19.71 -7.55
CA LEU A 238 38.04 -20.06 -7.01
C LEU A 238 37.98 -21.03 -5.83
N GLU A 239 36.77 -21.44 -5.41
CA GLU A 239 36.58 -22.59 -4.52
C GLU A 239 36.42 -23.84 -5.39
N PRO A 240 37.18 -24.91 -5.16
CA PRO A 240 37.04 -26.09 -5.97
C PRO A 240 35.71 -26.81 -5.65
N ASP A 241 34.73 -26.68 -6.53
CA ASP A 241 33.42 -27.34 -6.45
C ASP A 241 33.43 -28.67 -7.21
N PHE A 242 33.86 -29.73 -6.52
CA PHE A 242 33.94 -31.08 -7.09
C PHE A 242 32.57 -31.71 -7.37
N SER A 243 31.47 -31.10 -6.91
CA SER A 243 30.10 -31.60 -7.16
C SER A 243 29.58 -31.25 -8.57
N LYS A 244 30.25 -30.31 -9.25
CA LYS A 244 29.88 -29.83 -10.60
C LYS A 244 30.91 -30.17 -11.66
N LEU A 245 31.58 -31.33 -11.55
CA LEU A 245 32.53 -31.87 -12.53
C LEU A 245 31.84 -32.23 -13.88
N GLN A 246 31.20 -31.27 -14.53
CA GLN A 246 30.99 -31.27 -15.97
C GLN A 246 32.09 -30.38 -16.55
N VAL A 247 32.89 -30.96 -17.44
CA VAL A 247 34.08 -30.34 -18.02
C VAL A 247 33.65 -29.16 -18.90
N ASN A 248 33.53 -27.97 -18.31
CA ASN A 248 33.58 -26.70 -19.01
C ASN A 248 34.87 -26.01 -18.57
N VAL A 249 35.96 -26.29 -19.31
CA VAL A 249 37.24 -25.61 -19.11
C VAL A 249 37.11 -24.25 -19.77
N ASP A 250 36.65 -23.26 -19.01
CA ASP A 250 36.72 -21.88 -19.49
C ASP A 250 38.21 -21.47 -19.58
N LEU A 251 38.72 -21.30 -20.80
CA LEU A 251 40.08 -20.85 -21.05
C LEU A 251 40.13 -19.32 -20.92
N TYR A 252 40.79 -18.81 -19.89
CA TYR A 252 40.94 -17.38 -19.64
C TYR A 252 42.39 -16.93 -19.91
N ASN A 253 42.55 -15.80 -20.57
CA ASN A 253 43.88 -15.19 -20.78
C ASN A 253 44.32 -14.38 -19.54
N GLU A 254 45.59 -13.95 -19.54
CA GLU A 254 46.16 -13.18 -18.42
C GLU A 254 45.42 -11.87 -18.14
N MET A 255 45.07 -11.12 -19.18
CA MET A 255 44.39 -9.83 -19.06
C MET A 255 43.04 -9.98 -18.37
N TRP A 256 42.28 -11.02 -18.74
CA TRP A 256 41.01 -11.34 -18.11
C TRP A 256 41.17 -11.60 -16.61
N TRP A 257 42.17 -12.40 -16.21
CA TRP A 257 42.44 -12.65 -14.78
C TRP A 257 42.80 -11.38 -14.03
N ARG A 258 43.64 -10.51 -14.62
CA ARG A 258 44.01 -9.22 -14.00
C ARG A 258 42.81 -8.28 -13.84
N GLU A 259 41.97 -8.18 -14.87
CA GLU A 259 40.71 -7.42 -14.83
C GLU A 259 39.72 -8.02 -13.84
N PHE A 260 39.65 -9.35 -13.76
CA PHE A 260 38.81 -10.04 -12.81
C PHE A 260 39.21 -9.73 -11.37
N PHE A 261 40.50 -9.82 -11.02
CA PHE A 261 40.97 -9.50 -9.67
C PHE A 261 40.74 -8.03 -9.33
N SER A 262 41.23 -7.12 -10.16
CA SER A 262 41.12 -5.67 -9.92
C SER A 262 39.67 -5.17 -9.94
N GLY A 263 38.84 -5.69 -10.85
CA GLY A 263 37.41 -5.38 -10.92
C GLY A 263 36.67 -5.85 -9.68
N THR A 264 36.96 -7.06 -9.21
CA THR A 264 36.35 -7.62 -7.99
C THR A 264 36.74 -6.83 -6.74
N GLU A 265 38.02 -6.47 -6.61
CA GLU A 265 38.51 -5.65 -5.51
C GLU A 265 37.88 -4.26 -5.51
N ARG A 266 37.77 -3.63 -6.68
CA ARG A 266 37.13 -2.32 -6.83
C ARG A 266 35.68 -2.37 -6.38
N ILE A 267 34.94 -3.40 -6.78
CA ILE A 267 33.54 -3.57 -6.39
C ILE A 267 33.43 -3.81 -4.87
N LEU A 268 34.24 -4.69 -4.30
CA LEU A 268 34.23 -4.94 -2.85
C LEU A 268 34.60 -3.70 -2.04
N HIS A 269 35.56 -2.91 -2.51
CA HIS A 269 35.94 -1.67 -1.88
C HIS A 269 34.84 -0.61 -1.98
N HIS A 270 34.21 -0.46 -3.15
CA HIS A 270 33.10 0.46 -3.35
C HIS A 270 31.90 0.11 -2.46
N HIS A 271 31.54 -1.17 -2.34
CA HIS A 271 30.48 -1.60 -1.43
C HIS A 271 30.80 -1.35 0.05
N ASP A 272 32.05 -1.55 0.44
CA ASP A 272 32.51 -1.23 1.80
C ASP A 272 32.41 0.27 2.09
N LEU A 273 32.89 1.12 1.18
CA LEU A 273 32.74 2.57 1.30
C LEU A 273 31.26 2.98 1.34
N TRP A 274 30.40 2.39 0.50
CA TRP A 274 28.98 2.65 0.53
C TRP A 274 28.34 2.27 1.87
N LEU A 275 28.69 1.11 2.44
CA LEU A 275 28.24 0.70 3.77
C LEU A 275 28.72 1.65 4.87
N GLN A 276 29.98 2.07 4.82
CA GLN A 276 30.52 3.05 5.77
C GLN A 276 29.78 4.40 5.65
N ALA A 277 29.45 4.83 4.42
CA ALA A 277 28.65 6.02 4.18
C ALA A 277 27.26 5.88 4.84
N LEU A 278 26.58 4.74 4.65
CA LEU A 278 25.28 4.47 5.26
C LEU A 278 25.32 4.39 6.79
N GLU A 279 26.35 3.77 7.37
CA GLU A 279 26.56 3.67 8.81
C GLU A 279 26.80 5.04 9.47
N ALA A 280 27.39 5.99 8.73
CA ALA A 280 27.64 7.35 9.19
C ALA A 280 26.41 8.27 9.09
N LEU A 281 25.36 7.85 8.38
CA LEU A 281 24.11 8.60 8.28
C LEU A 281 23.19 8.34 9.49
N PRO A 282 22.35 9.32 9.89
CA PRO A 282 21.43 9.21 11.03
C PRO A 282 20.18 8.34 10.72
N LEU A 283 20.35 7.23 10.00
CA LEU A 283 19.26 6.34 9.60
C LEU A 283 18.60 5.66 10.81
N ARG A 284 19.39 5.23 11.81
CA ARG A 284 18.92 4.51 13.01
C ARG A 284 18.03 5.34 13.95
N SER A 285 18.15 6.67 13.91
CA SER A 285 17.36 7.60 14.74
C SER A 285 15.98 7.91 14.15
N CYS A 286 15.72 7.52 12.90
CA CYS A 286 14.43 7.75 12.26
C CYS A 286 13.41 6.72 12.76
N ARG A 287 12.51 7.12 13.67
CA ARG A 287 11.34 6.31 14.05
C ARG A 287 10.35 6.30 12.88
N ILE A 288 10.40 5.24 12.07
CA ILE A 288 9.48 5.07 10.94
C ILE A 288 8.20 4.42 11.46
N ALA A 289 7.04 4.93 11.04
CA ALA A 289 5.77 4.29 11.32
C ALA A 289 5.79 2.88 10.71
N ARG A 290 5.38 1.88 11.50
CA ARG A 290 5.40 0.47 11.14
C ARG A 290 4.67 0.16 9.82
N SER A 291 3.66 0.97 9.48
CA SER A 291 2.87 0.89 8.24
C SER A 291 3.68 1.14 6.98
N ALA A 292 4.63 2.09 6.97
CA ALA A 292 5.47 2.37 5.80
C ALA A 292 6.51 1.27 5.52
N VAL A 293 6.62 0.28 6.40
CA VAL A 293 7.64 -0.79 6.36
C VAL A 293 7.05 -2.13 5.90
N GLU A 294 5.73 -2.34 6.05
CA GLU A 294 5.04 -3.60 5.76
C GLU A 294 4.62 -3.73 4.27
N GLU A 295 4.70 -2.65 3.47
CA GLU A 295 4.24 -2.61 2.06
C GLU A 295 5.32 -2.87 1.00
N GLY A 296 6.59 -2.96 1.39
CA GLY A 296 7.70 -3.24 0.46
C GLY A 296 7.70 -4.65 -0.16
N GLU A 297 6.72 -5.49 0.17
CA GLU A 297 6.60 -6.88 -0.32
C GLU A 297 5.66 -7.03 -1.53
N MET A 298 4.86 -6.01 -1.89
CA MET A 298 3.95 -6.09 -3.04
C MET A 298 4.51 -5.33 -4.24
N GLY A 299 5.19 -6.07 -5.10
CA GLY A 299 5.67 -5.57 -6.38
C GLY A 299 4.52 -5.36 -7.35
N ASP A 300 4.40 -4.13 -7.86
CA ASP A 300 4.21 -3.89 -9.29
C ASP A 300 4.57 -2.44 -9.67
N SER A 301 4.75 -2.24 -10.98
CA SER A 301 5.54 -1.19 -11.61
C SER A 301 4.99 0.24 -11.49
N VAL A 302 5.62 1.06 -10.62
CA VAL A 302 5.62 2.53 -10.72
C VAL A 302 7.02 3.04 -10.38
N ARG A 303 7.64 3.90 -11.20
CA ARG A 303 9.02 4.40 -11.02
C ARG A 303 9.13 5.16 -9.68
N GLY A 304 10.04 4.73 -8.79
CA GLY A 304 10.22 5.23 -7.42
C GLY A 304 11.19 4.34 -6.64
N PRO A 305 11.66 4.75 -5.45
CA PRO A 305 12.78 4.10 -4.77
C PRO A 305 12.50 2.64 -4.40
N SER A 306 13.52 1.82 -4.56
CA SER A 306 13.50 0.36 -4.42
C SER A 306 13.89 -0.13 -3.01
N SER A 307 14.31 0.77 -2.13
CA SER A 307 14.75 0.43 -0.78
C SER A 307 14.49 1.56 0.23
N PHE A 308 14.49 1.22 1.53
CA PHE A 308 14.39 2.18 2.62
C PHE A 308 15.47 3.28 2.57
N VAL A 309 16.69 2.91 2.23
CA VAL A 309 17.82 3.85 2.11
C VAL A 309 17.54 4.86 0.99
N GLU A 310 17.06 4.36 -0.14
CA GLU A 310 16.72 5.17 -1.30
C GLU A 310 15.53 6.09 -1.01
N ALA A 311 14.52 5.60 -0.27
CA ALA A 311 13.42 6.40 0.26
C ALA A 311 13.94 7.55 1.14
N TRP A 312 14.89 7.27 2.04
CA TRP A 312 15.46 8.30 2.91
C TRP A 312 16.25 9.36 2.13
N PHE A 313 17.11 8.94 1.19
CA PHE A 313 17.85 9.87 0.33
C PHE A 313 16.90 10.71 -0.52
N THR A 314 15.85 10.10 -1.04
CA THR A 314 14.79 10.79 -1.80
C THR A 314 14.10 11.84 -0.95
N THR A 315 13.72 11.51 0.29
CA THR A 315 13.13 12.46 1.24
C THR A 315 14.09 13.62 1.55
N GLN A 316 15.38 13.34 1.80
CA GLN A 316 16.38 14.40 2.03
C GLN A 316 16.57 15.28 0.80
N ALA A 317 16.55 14.69 -0.40
CA ALA A 317 16.67 15.43 -1.64
C ALA A 317 15.53 16.44 -1.80
N LEU A 318 14.28 16.00 -1.61
CA LEU A 318 13.10 16.87 -1.69
C LEU A 318 13.16 17.98 -0.62
N LEU A 319 13.49 17.64 0.63
CA LEU A 319 13.61 18.60 1.72
C LEU A 319 14.69 19.66 1.47
N ALA A 320 15.84 19.26 0.91
CA ALA A 320 16.93 20.17 0.57
C ALA A 320 16.52 21.13 -0.55
N LEU A 321 15.88 20.62 -1.61
CA LEU A 321 15.39 21.43 -2.72
C LEU A 321 14.33 22.45 -2.29
N LEU A 322 13.50 22.09 -1.32
CA LEU A 322 12.49 22.96 -0.71
C LEU A 322 13.04 23.92 0.36
N GLY A 323 14.32 23.82 0.73
CA GLY A 323 14.92 24.62 1.79
C GLY A 323 14.31 24.36 3.18
N ARG A 324 13.83 23.14 3.45
CA ARG A 324 13.21 22.81 4.75
C ARG A 324 14.25 22.72 5.87
N PRO A 325 13.89 23.04 7.12
CA PRO A 325 14.82 22.98 8.25
C PRO A 325 15.30 21.54 8.51
N LEU A 326 16.45 21.39 9.17
CA LEU A 326 17.03 20.08 9.52
C LEU A 326 16.17 19.25 10.48
N SER A 327 15.18 19.87 11.15
CA SER A 327 14.21 19.17 12.01
C SER A 327 13.21 18.32 11.23
N ALA A 328 12.97 18.62 9.94
CA ALA A 328 12.21 17.77 9.05
C ALA A 328 13.16 16.71 8.48
N VAL A 329 13.17 15.51 9.06
CA VAL A 329 14.12 14.44 8.66
C VAL A 329 13.41 13.26 8.01
N VAL A 330 12.21 12.93 8.47
CA VAL A 330 11.64 11.59 8.22
C VAL A 330 10.61 11.61 7.10
N SER A 331 9.94 12.73 6.84
CA SER A 331 8.90 12.80 5.81
C SER A 331 8.78 14.19 5.20
N VAL A 332 8.25 14.25 3.98
CA VAL A 332 7.77 15.48 3.33
C VAL A 332 6.26 15.46 3.25
N ARG A 333 5.62 16.63 3.30
CA ARG A 333 4.18 16.71 3.05
C ARG A 333 3.86 16.39 1.59
N VAL A 334 2.63 15.99 1.30
CA VAL A 334 2.21 15.61 -0.06
C VAL A 334 2.39 16.77 -1.06
N TYR A 335 2.02 18.00 -0.68
CA TYR A 335 2.26 19.17 -1.54
C TYR A 335 3.76 19.51 -1.68
N GLU A 336 4.56 19.22 -0.65
CA GLU A 336 6.00 19.43 -0.66
C GLU A 336 6.68 18.49 -1.65
N TYR A 337 6.20 17.25 -1.78
CA TYR A 337 6.67 16.31 -2.79
C TYR A 337 6.53 16.89 -4.21
N ALA A 338 5.31 17.30 -4.59
CA ALA A 338 5.03 17.85 -5.91
C ALA A 338 5.86 19.12 -6.19
N GLN A 339 5.94 20.00 -5.19
CA GLN A 339 6.74 21.21 -5.26
C GLN A 339 8.24 20.90 -5.40
N GLY A 340 8.75 19.92 -4.66
CA GLY A 340 10.15 19.50 -4.69
C GLY A 340 10.55 18.91 -6.04
N LEU A 341 9.69 18.07 -6.65
CA LEU A 341 9.92 17.55 -8.01
C LEU A 341 9.81 18.63 -9.09
N GLN A 342 8.88 19.57 -8.94
CA GLN A 342 8.81 20.73 -9.84
C GLN A 342 10.08 21.58 -9.75
N ILE A 343 10.58 21.81 -8.54
CA ILE A 343 11.84 22.51 -8.30
C ILE A 343 13.01 21.73 -8.91
N LEU A 344 13.07 20.41 -8.72
CA LEU A 344 14.10 19.55 -9.30
C LEU A 344 14.16 19.71 -10.83
N SER A 345 13.01 19.81 -11.49
CA SER A 345 12.96 19.99 -12.95
C SER A 345 13.49 21.36 -13.45
N ARG A 346 13.75 22.31 -12.54
CA ARG A 346 14.26 23.65 -12.85
C ARG A 346 15.73 23.85 -12.52
N PHE A 347 16.32 22.97 -11.72
CA PHE A 347 17.72 23.06 -11.32
C PHE A 347 18.63 22.27 -12.25
N GLU A 348 19.85 22.79 -12.47
CA GLU A 348 20.93 21.96 -13.01
C GLU A 348 21.26 20.85 -12.01
N ARG A 349 21.48 19.63 -12.51
CA ARG A 349 21.66 18.44 -11.65
C ARG A 349 22.78 18.61 -10.63
N ASN A 350 23.88 19.26 -11.01
CA ASN A 350 25.01 19.53 -10.09
C ASN A 350 24.63 20.49 -8.96
N GLU A 351 23.79 21.49 -9.24
CA GLU A 351 23.29 22.41 -8.22
C GLU A 351 22.36 21.69 -7.26
N ALA A 352 21.45 20.85 -7.77
CA ALA A 352 20.58 20.02 -6.95
C ALA A 352 21.40 19.10 -6.04
N VAL A 353 22.38 18.37 -6.58
CA VAL A 353 23.30 17.51 -5.82
C VAL A 353 24.03 18.31 -4.73
N SER A 354 24.56 19.50 -5.03
CA SER A 354 25.24 20.34 -4.03
C SER A 354 24.33 20.67 -2.86
N ARG A 355 23.08 21.10 -3.12
CA ARG A 355 22.12 21.43 -2.06
C ARG A 355 21.78 20.23 -1.17
N VAL A 356 21.62 19.05 -1.77
CA VAL A 356 21.37 17.82 -1.00
C VAL A 356 22.60 17.45 -0.17
N MET A 357 23.81 17.57 -0.73
CA MET A 357 25.06 17.31 -0.02
C MET A 357 25.29 18.28 1.14
N ASP A 358 24.98 19.57 0.97
CA ASP A 358 25.06 20.56 2.05
C ASP A 358 24.13 20.17 3.21
N ARG A 359 22.90 19.74 2.89
CA ARG A 359 21.96 19.22 3.89
C ARG A 359 22.52 17.99 4.60
N ILE A 360 23.04 17.01 3.85
CA ILE A 360 23.60 15.77 4.42
C ILE A 360 24.80 16.07 5.30
N ALA A 361 25.68 16.98 4.90
CA ALA A 361 26.83 17.39 5.70
C ALA A 361 26.42 18.00 7.06
N LEU A 362 25.29 18.70 7.10
CA LEU A 362 24.72 19.22 8.35
C LEU A 362 24.05 18.13 9.20
N LEU A 363 23.40 17.14 8.57
CA LEU A 363 22.79 16.01 9.27
C LEU A 363 23.81 14.98 9.78
N ALA A 364 24.96 14.90 9.13
CA ALA A 364 26.02 13.93 9.39
C ALA A 364 27.41 14.58 9.27
N PRO A 365 27.80 15.45 10.23
CA PRO A 365 29.03 16.23 10.15
C PRO A 365 30.32 15.40 10.21
N GLY A 366 30.23 14.13 10.65
CA GLY A 366 31.38 13.21 10.77
C GLY A 366 31.73 12.42 9.51
N ILE A 367 31.03 12.62 8.38
CA ILE A 367 31.28 11.89 7.13
C ILE A 367 32.58 12.39 6.47
N SER A 368 33.50 11.49 6.14
CA SER A 368 34.76 11.81 5.45
C SER A 368 34.54 12.23 3.99
N GLU A 369 35.47 12.98 3.40
CA GLU A 369 35.36 13.44 2.00
C GLU A 369 35.19 12.30 1.00
N THR A 370 35.91 11.19 1.20
CA THR A 370 35.77 9.98 0.36
C THR A 370 34.36 9.41 0.42
N LEU A 371 33.71 9.39 1.59
CA LEU A 371 32.33 8.93 1.71
C LEU A 371 31.32 9.92 1.13
N LYS A 372 31.60 11.23 1.22
CA LYS A 372 30.80 12.27 0.57
C LYS A 372 30.81 12.12 -0.94
N GLU A 373 31.93 11.75 -1.56
CA GLU A 373 32.01 11.48 -3.00
C GLU A 373 31.11 10.31 -3.40
N VAL A 374 31.14 9.21 -2.65
CA VAL A 374 30.25 8.05 -2.92
C VAL A 374 28.77 8.44 -2.79
N ILE A 375 28.40 9.21 -1.77
CA ILE A 375 27.02 9.72 -1.62
C ILE A 375 26.66 10.65 -2.78
N ARG A 376 27.58 11.53 -3.19
CA ARG A 376 27.37 12.48 -4.28
C ARG A 376 27.07 11.76 -5.60
N ASP A 377 27.84 10.72 -5.93
CA ASP A 377 27.63 9.92 -7.14
C ASP A 377 26.27 9.22 -7.11
N HIS A 378 25.90 8.62 -5.96
CA HIS A 378 24.58 8.00 -5.80
C HIS A 378 23.43 9.01 -5.97
N LEU A 379 23.55 10.18 -5.35
CA LEU A 379 22.55 11.25 -5.47
C LEU A 379 22.43 11.77 -6.90
N TYR A 380 23.52 11.80 -7.65
CA TYR A 380 23.50 12.22 -9.05
C TYR A 380 22.59 11.31 -9.88
N ASP A 381 22.71 9.99 -9.71
CA ASP A 381 21.87 9.01 -10.40
C ASP A 381 20.43 9.02 -9.88
N LEU A 382 20.24 9.10 -8.57
CA LEU A 382 18.91 9.17 -7.96
C LEU A 382 18.13 10.40 -8.44
N LEU A 383 18.75 11.58 -8.43
CA LEU A 383 18.11 12.83 -8.87
C LEU A 383 17.81 12.82 -10.38
N LYS A 384 18.65 12.15 -11.18
CA LYS A 384 18.37 11.91 -12.61
C LYS A 384 17.11 11.08 -12.77
N GLU A 385 16.93 10.03 -11.98
CA GLU A 385 15.73 9.21 -12.01
C GLU A 385 14.49 9.98 -11.52
N MET A 386 14.60 10.64 -10.35
CA MET A 386 13.54 11.45 -9.75
C MET A 386 12.99 12.52 -10.70
N SER A 387 13.83 13.09 -11.56
CA SER A 387 13.39 14.07 -12.56
C SER A 387 12.35 13.55 -13.56
N GLN A 388 12.23 12.23 -13.67
CA GLN A 388 11.30 11.53 -14.56
C GLN A 388 10.07 10.98 -13.83
N TRP A 389 9.97 11.15 -12.51
CA TRP A 389 8.84 10.67 -11.74
C TRP A 389 7.60 11.54 -11.96
N ASP A 390 6.43 10.97 -11.66
CA ASP A 390 5.18 11.72 -11.71
C ASP A 390 5.22 12.87 -10.69
N LYS A 391 4.80 14.04 -11.14
CA LYS A 391 4.70 15.25 -10.31
C LYS A 391 3.40 15.26 -9.50
N ARG A 392 2.47 14.34 -9.79
CA ARG A 392 1.26 14.10 -9.03
C ARG A 392 1.54 13.00 -8.01
N PRO A 393 1.57 13.30 -6.70
CA PRO A 393 1.72 12.27 -5.69
C PRO A 393 0.46 11.40 -5.68
N THR A 394 0.57 10.15 -6.15
CA THR A 394 -0.47 9.13 -5.97
C THR A 394 -0.24 8.38 -4.65
N ILE A 395 -1.24 7.63 -4.20
CA ILE A 395 -1.17 6.83 -2.97
C ILE A 395 -0.03 5.79 -3.05
N ASP A 396 0.20 5.22 -4.24
CA ASP A 396 1.27 4.25 -4.49
C ASP A 396 2.68 4.84 -4.32
N MET A 397 2.85 6.15 -4.52
CA MET A 397 4.14 6.83 -4.31
C MET A 397 4.49 6.97 -2.82
N GLN A 398 3.52 6.84 -1.91
CA GLN A 398 3.68 7.02 -0.46
C GLN A 398 4.46 5.87 0.20
N ALA A 399 4.45 4.67 -0.37
CA ALA A 399 5.26 3.55 0.12
C ALA A 399 6.75 3.73 -0.19
N LYS A 400 7.08 4.55 -1.20
CA LYS A 400 8.42 4.70 -1.74
C LYS A 400 9.10 5.97 -1.23
N VAL A 401 8.39 7.09 -1.10
CA VAL A 401 8.89 8.29 -0.41
C VAL A 401 8.16 8.44 0.89
N PHE A 402 8.85 8.76 1.99
CA PHE A 402 8.16 9.01 3.25
C PHE A 402 7.33 10.30 3.15
N LEU A 403 6.02 10.13 2.99
CA LEU A 403 5.06 11.22 2.90
C LEU A 403 4.32 11.38 4.24
N ASP A 404 4.24 12.63 4.74
CA ASP A 404 3.35 13.01 5.83
C ASP A 404 2.06 13.54 5.21
N ALA A 405 1.04 12.70 5.16
CA ALA A 405 -0.27 13.08 4.66
C ALA A 405 -1.09 13.74 5.77
N ARG A 406 -1.25 15.05 5.69
CA ARG A 406 -2.42 15.69 6.30
C ARG A 406 -3.61 15.38 5.40
N TYR A 407 -4.73 14.95 5.99
CA TYR A 407 -5.87 14.41 5.22
C TYR A 407 -6.30 15.30 4.05
N GLY A 408 -6.35 16.62 4.24
CA GLY A 408 -6.67 17.61 3.20
C GLY A 408 -5.62 17.84 2.09
N GLU A 409 -4.48 17.16 2.13
CA GLU A 409 -3.38 17.32 1.15
C GLU A 409 -3.27 16.15 0.18
N ILE A 410 -4.04 15.07 0.38
CA ILE A 410 -4.03 13.89 -0.49
C ILE A 410 -4.80 14.23 -1.77
N ILE A 411 -4.12 14.19 -2.91
CA ILE A 411 -4.73 14.35 -4.23
C ILE A 411 -5.10 12.94 -4.71
N ILE A 412 -6.39 12.63 -4.73
CA ILE A 412 -6.91 11.37 -5.25
C ILE A 412 -7.53 11.66 -6.60
N SER A 413 -7.16 10.91 -7.63
CA SER A 413 -7.80 11.05 -8.95
C SER A 413 -9.24 10.52 -8.91
N PRO A 414 -10.16 11.01 -9.77
CA PRO A 414 -11.53 10.51 -9.81
C PRO A 414 -11.63 9.01 -10.05
N ARG A 415 -10.69 8.45 -10.84
CA ARG A 415 -10.61 7.01 -11.10
C ARG A 415 -10.22 6.21 -9.85
N GLU A 416 -9.17 6.63 -9.14
CA GLU A 416 -8.76 5.96 -7.88
C GLU A 416 -9.86 6.08 -6.80
N ALA A 417 -10.50 7.24 -6.71
CA ALA A 417 -11.63 7.44 -5.79
C ALA A 417 -12.79 6.48 -6.11
N LEU A 418 -13.09 6.30 -7.39
CA LEU A 418 -14.12 5.36 -7.86
C LEU A 418 -13.74 3.91 -7.59
N ASP A 419 -12.52 3.50 -7.98
CA ASP A 419 -12.00 2.15 -7.78
C ASP A 419 -11.99 1.77 -6.28
N TYR A 420 -11.61 2.69 -5.40
CA TYR A 420 -11.73 2.49 -3.96
C TYR A 420 -13.18 2.36 -3.50
N ALA A 421 -14.06 3.27 -3.94
CA ALA A 421 -15.45 3.28 -3.51
C ALA A 421 -16.21 2.00 -3.89
N ILE A 422 -15.85 1.36 -5.01
CA ILE A 422 -16.41 0.08 -5.48
C ILE A 422 -15.59 -1.14 -5.05
N GLY A 423 -14.65 -1.00 -4.12
CA GLY A 423 -13.91 -2.11 -3.51
C GLY A 423 -12.83 -2.76 -4.38
N ASN A 424 -12.44 -2.13 -5.50
CA ASN A 424 -11.39 -2.63 -6.39
C ASN A 424 -9.97 -2.26 -5.93
N ASP A 425 -9.81 -1.23 -5.08
CA ASP A 425 -8.49 -0.78 -4.60
C ASP A 425 -8.25 -1.18 -3.12
N VAL A 426 -7.41 -2.19 -2.93
CA VAL A 426 -7.06 -2.79 -1.62
C VAL A 426 -6.02 -1.93 -0.87
N VAL A 427 -5.22 -1.13 -1.56
CA VAL A 427 -4.02 -0.45 -1.01
C VAL A 427 -4.41 0.69 -0.07
N LEU A 428 -5.37 1.51 -0.51
CA LEU A 428 -5.92 2.62 0.29
C LEU A 428 -6.49 2.19 1.64
N SER A 429 -7.03 0.97 1.75
CA SER A 429 -7.63 0.44 2.98
C SER A 429 -6.59 0.07 4.06
N MET A 430 -5.37 -0.29 3.65
CA MET A 430 -4.30 -0.77 4.54
C MET A 430 -3.51 0.36 5.21
N GLN A 431 -3.50 1.57 4.62
CA GLN A 431 -2.66 2.70 5.05
C GLN A 431 -3.29 3.61 6.11
N ILE A 432 -4.54 3.35 6.52
CA ILE A 432 -5.31 4.27 7.36
C ILE A 432 -4.93 4.10 8.85
N PRO A 433 -4.31 5.12 9.50
CA PRO A 433 -4.08 5.08 10.94
C PRO A 433 -5.42 4.92 11.67
N ARG A 434 -5.47 4.08 12.71
CA ARG A 434 -6.70 3.69 13.44
C ARG A 434 -7.36 4.82 14.27
N GLY A 435 -7.22 6.08 13.87
CA GLY A 435 -7.88 7.24 14.49
C GLY A 435 -9.22 7.58 13.82
N THR A 436 -10.27 7.82 14.62
CA THR A 436 -11.65 8.10 14.15
C THR A 436 -11.80 9.44 13.42
N ARG A 437 -11.16 10.51 13.92
CA ARG A 437 -11.19 11.86 13.27
C ARG A 437 -10.54 11.87 11.89
N ASN A 438 -9.47 11.08 11.76
CA ASN A 438 -8.64 10.93 10.57
C ASN A 438 -9.38 10.23 9.42
N ARG A 439 -10.22 9.23 9.74
CA ARG A 439 -11.03 8.51 8.75
C ARG A 439 -12.11 9.39 8.11
N ALA A 440 -12.78 10.22 8.91
CA ALA A 440 -13.91 11.04 8.44
C ALA A 440 -13.49 12.06 7.36
N GLU A 441 -12.34 12.72 7.53
CA GLU A 441 -11.83 13.73 6.58
C GLU A 441 -11.29 13.11 5.29
N MET A 442 -10.69 11.91 5.38
CA MET A 442 -10.30 11.13 4.21
C MET A 442 -11.51 10.71 3.36
N TYR A 443 -12.54 10.14 4.00
CA TYR A 443 -13.77 9.74 3.31
C TYR A 443 -14.45 10.93 2.64
N LYS A 444 -14.37 12.11 3.25
CA LYS A 444 -14.83 13.35 2.64
C LYS A 444 -14.05 13.66 1.35
N ASN A 445 -12.73 13.56 1.34
CA ASN A 445 -11.92 13.85 0.15
C ASN A 445 -12.13 12.83 -0.97
N ILE A 446 -12.26 11.54 -0.64
CA ILE A 446 -12.64 10.49 -1.60
C ILE A 446 -14.01 10.83 -2.19
N ALA A 447 -14.98 11.13 -1.33
CA ALA A 447 -16.32 11.51 -1.77
C ALA A 447 -16.34 12.81 -2.58
N GLU A 448 -15.41 13.75 -2.35
CA GLU A 448 -15.29 14.97 -3.16
C GLU A 448 -14.63 14.73 -4.52
N ALA A 449 -13.70 13.78 -4.61
CA ALA A 449 -13.01 13.42 -5.84
C ALA A 449 -13.82 12.48 -6.74
N LEU A 450 -14.84 11.79 -6.21
CA LEU A 450 -15.70 10.90 -6.97
C LEU A 450 -16.37 11.63 -8.15
N PRO A 451 -16.36 11.05 -9.37
CA PRO A 451 -17.02 11.63 -10.53
C PRO A 451 -18.53 11.40 -10.47
N TRP A 452 -19.23 12.10 -9.57
CA TRP A 452 -20.66 11.91 -9.30
C TRP A 452 -21.55 12.06 -10.54
N GLU A 453 -21.13 12.87 -11.50
CA GLU A 453 -21.78 13.04 -12.79
C GLU A 453 -21.76 11.77 -13.66
N GLU A 454 -20.81 10.87 -13.44
CA GLU A 454 -20.65 9.59 -14.14
C GLU A 454 -21.26 8.40 -13.39
N VAL A 455 -21.62 8.56 -12.12
CA VAL A 455 -22.18 7.49 -11.28
C VAL A 455 -23.58 7.10 -11.76
N ASP A 456 -23.75 5.83 -12.11
CA ASP A 456 -25.04 5.21 -12.46
C ASP A 456 -25.55 4.28 -11.34
N ALA A 457 -26.74 3.70 -11.54
CA ALA A 457 -27.36 2.82 -10.54
C ALA A 457 -26.53 1.55 -10.25
N ALA A 458 -25.83 1.00 -11.26
CA ALA A 458 -24.97 -0.17 -11.07
C ALA A 458 -23.74 0.16 -10.22
N THR A 459 -23.11 1.29 -10.48
CA THR A 459 -21.98 1.82 -9.70
C THR A 459 -22.40 2.13 -8.27
N MET A 460 -23.56 2.79 -8.09
CA MET A 460 -24.15 3.05 -6.77
C MET A 460 -24.35 1.75 -5.98
N HIS A 461 -24.89 0.71 -6.62
CA HIS A 461 -25.07 -0.59 -5.98
C HIS A 461 -23.74 -1.20 -5.54
N ALA A 462 -22.70 -1.14 -6.39
CA ALA A 462 -21.36 -1.63 -6.04
C ALA A 462 -20.78 -0.88 -4.83
N MET A 463 -20.89 0.46 -4.81
CA MET A 463 -20.39 1.28 -3.69
C MET A 463 -21.08 0.93 -2.36
N ILE A 464 -22.40 0.73 -2.38
CA ILE A 464 -23.17 0.35 -1.19
C ILE A 464 -22.78 -1.05 -0.72
N LYS A 465 -22.67 -2.00 -1.66
CA LYS A 465 -22.38 -3.41 -1.36
C LYS A 465 -21.02 -3.57 -0.70
N GLU A 466 -19.99 -2.89 -1.21
CA GLU A 466 -18.64 -3.01 -0.69
C GLU A 466 -18.44 -2.22 0.61
N GLY A 467 -19.16 -1.10 0.79
CA GLY A 467 -19.12 -0.33 2.04
C GLY A 467 -17.77 0.35 2.32
N ALA A 468 -16.97 0.59 1.28
CA ALA A 468 -15.63 1.20 1.39
C ALA A 468 -15.68 2.67 1.86
N ILE A 469 -16.79 3.37 1.61
CA ILE A 469 -17.06 4.72 2.08
C ILE A 469 -18.36 4.77 2.91
N PRO A 470 -18.48 5.67 3.91
CA PRO A 470 -19.68 5.77 4.73
C PRO A 470 -20.93 6.13 3.93
N LEU A 471 -22.06 5.48 4.23
CA LEU A 471 -23.35 5.69 3.55
C LEU A 471 -23.83 7.15 3.59
N VAL A 472 -23.51 7.90 4.66
CA VAL A 472 -23.84 9.33 4.76
C VAL A 472 -23.13 10.16 3.68
N MET A 473 -21.89 9.80 3.31
CA MET A 473 -21.17 10.49 2.22
C MET A 473 -21.77 10.14 0.86
N ILE A 474 -22.24 8.90 0.67
CA ILE A 474 -22.98 8.49 -0.52
C ILE A 474 -24.29 9.25 -0.63
N ALA A 475 -25.02 9.42 0.49
CA ALA A 475 -26.26 10.17 0.53
C ALA A 475 -26.07 11.64 0.08
N ARG A 476 -25.00 12.31 0.54
CA ARG A 476 -24.63 13.66 0.07
C ARG A 476 -24.29 13.71 -1.41
N GLY A 477 -23.63 12.66 -1.89
CA GLY A 477 -23.24 12.52 -3.30
C GLY A 477 -24.43 12.46 -4.25
N LEU A 478 -25.56 11.88 -3.84
CA LEU A 478 -26.77 11.79 -4.67
C LEU A 478 -27.27 13.17 -5.16
N ALA A 479 -27.09 14.23 -4.36
CA ALA A 479 -27.46 15.60 -4.74
C ALA A 479 -26.60 16.15 -5.90
N ARG A 480 -25.40 15.59 -6.11
CA ARG A 480 -24.46 15.97 -7.18
C ARG A 480 -24.71 15.22 -8.49
N ILE A 481 -25.45 14.10 -8.44
CA ILE A 481 -25.85 13.35 -9.64
C ILE A 481 -26.86 14.18 -10.45
N PRO A 482 -26.72 14.27 -11.78
CA PRO A 482 -27.67 14.94 -12.67
C PRO A 482 -29.11 14.45 -12.45
N LEU A 483 -30.08 15.37 -12.54
CA LEU A 483 -31.50 15.10 -12.23
C LEU A 483 -32.06 13.89 -13.00
N GLU A 484 -31.64 13.74 -14.27
CA GLU A 484 -32.06 12.66 -15.19
C GLU A 484 -31.65 11.26 -14.69
N ARG A 485 -30.56 11.15 -13.93
CA ARG A 485 -30.00 9.86 -13.43
C ARG A 485 -30.21 9.66 -11.94
N ARG A 486 -30.59 10.72 -11.23
CA ARG A 486 -30.71 10.73 -9.76
C ARG A 486 -31.79 9.78 -9.26
N GLY A 487 -32.94 9.71 -9.93
CA GLY A 487 -34.07 8.85 -9.54
C GLY A 487 -33.66 7.38 -9.38
N PRO A 488 -33.18 6.70 -10.44
CA PRO A 488 -32.72 5.31 -10.35
C PRO A 488 -31.62 5.06 -9.30
N CYS A 489 -30.72 6.04 -9.10
CA CYS A 489 -29.67 5.95 -8.08
C CYS A 489 -30.25 6.06 -6.66
N LEU A 490 -31.21 6.96 -6.44
CA LEU A 490 -31.91 7.12 -5.18
C LEU A 490 -32.74 5.88 -4.84
N ASP A 491 -33.46 5.31 -5.82
CA ASP A 491 -34.23 4.08 -5.64
C ASP A 491 -33.32 2.90 -5.26
N THR A 492 -32.16 2.80 -5.92
CA THR A 492 -31.12 1.81 -5.58
C THR A 492 -30.64 2.04 -4.14
N PHE A 493 -30.29 3.27 -3.79
CA PHE A 493 -29.81 3.61 -2.44
C PHE A 493 -30.83 3.22 -1.37
N LEU A 494 -32.10 3.61 -1.52
CA LEU A 494 -33.17 3.32 -0.57
C LEU A 494 -33.53 1.82 -0.49
N SER A 495 -33.31 1.05 -1.56
CA SER A 495 -33.62 -0.39 -1.61
C SER A 495 -32.58 -1.25 -0.88
N PHE A 496 -31.32 -0.83 -0.83
CA PHE A 496 -30.22 -1.65 -0.31
C PHE A 496 -29.74 -1.25 1.09
N ILE A 497 -30.21 -0.13 1.64
CA ILE A 497 -29.75 0.36 2.95
C ILE A 497 -30.89 0.42 3.97
N MET A 498 -30.50 0.25 5.23
CA MET A 498 -31.33 0.67 6.35
C MET A 498 -31.10 2.18 6.56
N VAL A 499 -32.07 3.00 6.16
CA VAL A 499 -32.02 4.45 6.34
C VAL A 499 -32.13 4.78 7.84
N ASP A 500 -31.07 5.35 8.39
CA ASP A 500 -31.06 5.89 9.76
C ASP A 500 -31.39 7.40 9.79
N LYS A 501 -31.44 7.97 10.99
CA LYS A 501 -31.74 9.40 11.20
C LYS A 501 -30.75 10.34 10.50
N GLU A 502 -29.47 10.00 10.45
CA GLU A 502 -28.43 10.87 9.88
C GLU A 502 -28.51 10.87 8.34
N ILE A 503 -28.74 9.71 7.73
CA ILE A 503 -28.93 9.54 6.30
C ILE A 503 -30.22 10.25 5.85
N LEU A 504 -31.33 10.03 6.55
CA LEU A 504 -32.61 10.66 6.21
C LEU A 504 -32.50 12.19 6.25
N ARG A 505 -31.91 12.73 7.32
CA ARG A 505 -31.69 14.17 7.46
C ARG A 505 -30.83 14.72 6.32
N THR A 506 -29.75 14.01 5.96
CA THR A 506 -28.88 14.40 4.85
C THR A 506 -29.65 14.49 3.53
N LEU A 507 -30.49 13.50 3.22
CA LEU A 507 -31.28 13.48 1.99
C LEU A 507 -32.33 14.61 1.93
N ILE A 508 -32.91 14.98 3.08
CA ILE A 508 -33.88 16.09 3.20
C ILE A 508 -33.17 17.44 3.08
N ASP A 509 -32.10 17.65 3.85
CA ASP A 509 -31.33 18.90 3.90
C ASP A 509 -30.76 19.24 2.51
N ASP A 510 -30.25 18.24 1.79
CA ASP A 510 -29.72 18.39 0.42
C ASP A 510 -30.81 18.37 -0.67
N ARG A 511 -32.10 18.38 -0.29
CA ARG A 511 -33.27 18.39 -1.19
C ARG A 511 -33.29 17.25 -2.22
N THR A 512 -32.68 16.12 -1.88
CA THR A 512 -32.65 14.91 -2.72
C THR A 512 -33.93 14.10 -2.56
N LEU A 513 -34.57 14.20 -1.39
CA LEU A 513 -35.79 13.48 -1.04
C LEU A 513 -36.92 14.45 -0.66
N THR A 514 -38.14 14.18 -1.11
CA THR A 514 -39.37 14.87 -0.65
C THR A 514 -40.12 13.96 0.32
N LEU A 515 -40.52 14.48 1.48
CA LEU A 515 -41.29 13.72 2.48
C LEU A 515 -42.69 13.38 1.95
N THR A 516 -42.95 12.10 1.76
CA THR A 516 -44.25 11.51 1.42
C THR A 516 -44.88 10.85 2.66
N GLY A 517 -46.19 10.56 2.64
CA GLY A 517 -46.88 9.89 3.74
C GLY A 517 -46.18 8.61 4.22
N ASN A 518 -45.82 7.72 3.30
CA ASN A 518 -45.12 6.47 3.60
C ASN A 518 -43.75 6.69 4.28
N LEU A 519 -43.03 7.76 3.91
CA LEU A 519 -41.75 8.10 4.55
C LEU A 519 -41.97 8.68 5.95
N VAL A 520 -43.00 9.50 6.13
CA VAL A 520 -43.36 10.04 7.44
C VAL A 520 -43.82 8.94 8.38
N GLU A 521 -44.66 8.02 7.92
CA GLU A 521 -45.08 6.84 8.70
C GLU A 521 -43.88 6.02 9.18
N ARG A 522 -42.96 5.72 8.26
CA ARG A 522 -41.79 4.90 8.56
C ARG A 522 -40.76 5.58 9.48
N PHE A 523 -40.64 6.90 9.41
CA PHE A 523 -39.57 7.65 10.10
C PHE A 523 -40.08 8.72 11.07
N LEU A 524 -41.35 8.64 11.49
CA LEU A 524 -42.00 9.63 12.33
C LEU A 524 -41.17 9.99 13.58
N ASP A 525 -40.52 8.98 14.18
CA ASP A 525 -39.68 9.15 15.37
C ASP A 525 -38.40 9.96 15.18
N PHE A 526 -37.95 10.09 13.93
CA PHE A 526 -36.65 10.68 13.60
C PHE A 526 -36.76 12.09 13.02
N LEU A 527 -37.92 12.46 12.51
CA LEU A 527 -38.18 13.75 11.88
C LEU A 527 -38.15 14.90 12.91
N SER A 528 -37.61 16.05 12.51
CA SER A 528 -37.63 17.23 13.38
C SER A 528 -39.03 17.87 13.41
N ALA A 529 -39.34 18.63 14.46
CA ALA A 529 -40.59 19.39 14.52
C ALA A 529 -40.79 20.30 13.31
N ASN A 530 -39.70 20.89 12.79
CA ASN A 530 -39.73 21.71 11.59
C ASN A 530 -40.08 20.89 10.33
N ASP A 531 -39.55 19.68 10.19
CA ASP A 531 -39.87 18.81 9.05
C ASP A 531 -41.34 18.38 9.06
N LEU A 532 -41.83 17.98 10.24
CA LEU A 532 -43.23 17.60 10.44
C LEU A 532 -44.17 18.78 10.21
N LYS A 533 -43.86 19.96 10.75
CA LYS A 533 -44.63 21.20 10.54
C LYS A 533 -44.70 21.56 9.06
N ASN A 534 -43.56 21.50 8.35
CA ASN A 534 -43.51 21.79 6.91
C ASN A 534 -44.25 20.74 6.07
N TRP A 535 -44.21 19.47 6.46
CA TRP A 535 -44.99 18.42 5.81
C TRP A 535 -46.49 18.63 6.02
N ILE A 536 -46.95 18.84 7.26
CA ILE A 536 -48.36 19.15 7.57
C ILE A 536 -48.81 20.41 6.80
N ALA A 537 -48.01 21.47 6.80
CA ALA A 537 -48.35 22.71 6.10
C ALA A 537 -48.47 22.55 4.56
N ARG A 538 -47.82 21.53 3.96
CA ARG A 538 -48.00 21.18 2.55
C ARG A 538 -49.25 20.35 2.29
N LEU A 539 -49.74 19.62 3.29
CA LEU A 539 -50.96 18.83 3.21
C LEU A 539 -52.22 19.69 3.35
N ILE A 540 -52.14 20.80 4.11
CA ILE A 540 -53.21 21.80 4.17
C ILE A 540 -53.44 22.33 2.74
N PRO A 541 -54.56 21.98 2.09
CA PRO A 541 -54.74 22.25 0.68
C PRO A 541 -54.75 23.75 0.42
N LYS A 542 -54.04 24.19 -0.62
CA LYS A 542 -54.32 25.49 -1.25
C LYS A 542 -55.34 25.35 -2.38
N ASN A 543 -55.42 24.19 -3.05
CA ASN A 543 -56.29 23.90 -4.19
C ASN A 543 -56.88 22.46 -4.12
N SER A 544 -57.94 22.19 -4.89
CA SER A 544 -58.91 21.08 -4.76
C SER A 544 -58.53 19.65 -5.20
N LYS A 545 -57.25 19.35 -5.51
CA LYS A 545 -56.85 18.01 -6.04
C LYS A 545 -56.26 17.04 -5.01
N SER A 546 -55.99 17.45 -3.77
CA SER A 546 -55.22 16.64 -2.79
C SER A 546 -56.02 16.03 -1.64
N LEU A 547 -57.36 16.10 -1.65
CA LEU A 547 -58.18 15.72 -0.50
C LEU A 547 -58.23 14.19 -0.27
N GLU A 548 -58.28 13.38 -1.33
CA GLU A 548 -58.29 11.91 -1.19
C GLU A 548 -56.96 11.35 -0.64
N ASP A 549 -55.82 11.94 -1.03
CA ASP A 549 -54.49 11.55 -0.54
C ASP A 549 -54.31 11.84 0.97
N VAL A 550 -54.98 12.88 1.48
CA VAL A 550 -54.94 13.28 2.90
C VAL A 550 -55.79 12.34 3.76
N ARG A 551 -56.94 11.86 3.28
CA ARG A 551 -57.83 10.99 4.06
C ARG A 551 -57.16 9.68 4.48
N GLY A 552 -56.32 9.10 3.59
CA GLY A 552 -55.50 7.94 3.93
C GLY A 552 -54.38 8.20 4.96
N GLN A 553 -54.10 9.47 5.27
CA GLN A 553 -52.97 9.92 6.09
C GLN A 553 -53.39 10.66 7.37
N VAL A 554 -54.70 10.76 7.69
CA VAL A 554 -55.21 11.48 8.88
C VAL A 554 -54.53 11.03 10.17
N HIS A 555 -54.41 9.71 10.38
CA HIS A 555 -53.71 9.17 11.54
C HIS A 555 -52.25 9.65 11.64
N LEU A 556 -51.53 9.75 10.52
CA LEU A 556 -50.16 10.26 10.48
C LEU A 556 -50.10 11.75 10.78
N VAL A 557 -51.07 12.53 10.28
CA VAL A 557 -51.18 13.96 10.59
C VAL A 557 -51.38 14.17 12.10
N LEU A 558 -52.29 13.41 12.71
CA LEU A 558 -52.53 13.46 14.16
C LEU A 558 -51.29 13.04 14.94
N LYS A 559 -50.69 11.89 14.61
CA LYS A 559 -49.44 11.43 15.24
C LYS A 559 -48.30 12.44 15.07
N ALA A 560 -48.22 13.16 13.96
CA ALA A 560 -47.24 14.22 13.74
C ALA A 560 -47.52 15.46 14.60
N LEU A 561 -48.78 15.92 14.67
CA LEU A 561 -49.20 17.03 15.54
C LEU A 561 -48.86 16.78 17.01
N MET A 562 -49.10 15.56 17.49
CA MET A 562 -48.81 15.14 18.87
C MET A 562 -47.32 15.23 19.24
N ARG A 563 -46.43 15.37 18.27
CA ARG A 563 -44.98 15.48 18.47
C ARG A 563 -44.45 16.90 18.33
N LEU A 564 -45.29 17.82 17.85
CA LEU A 564 -44.89 19.21 17.72
C LEU A 564 -44.89 19.89 19.10
N PRO A 565 -44.00 20.87 19.32
CA PRO A 565 -44.10 21.77 20.47
C PRO A 565 -45.48 22.45 20.50
N LEU A 566 -46.00 22.69 21.71
CA LEU A 566 -47.32 23.31 21.93
C LEU A 566 -47.52 24.59 21.11
N GLN A 567 -46.49 25.42 21.01
CA GLN A 567 -46.54 26.66 20.23
C GLN A 567 -46.75 26.41 18.74
N ASP A 568 -46.09 25.40 18.16
CA ASP A 568 -46.24 25.05 16.74
C ASP A 568 -47.61 24.42 16.46
N VAL A 569 -48.14 23.63 17.40
CA VAL A 569 -49.51 23.10 17.32
C VAL A 569 -50.51 24.25 17.32
N HIS A 570 -50.38 25.20 18.24
CA HIS A 570 -51.23 26.38 18.28
C HIS A 570 -51.10 27.22 17.01
N GLU A 571 -49.90 27.42 16.47
CA GLU A 571 -49.73 28.14 15.20
C GLU A 571 -50.48 27.47 14.04
N LEU A 572 -50.45 26.14 13.96
CA LEU A 572 -51.15 25.38 12.92
C LEU A 572 -52.67 25.37 13.10
N LEU A 573 -53.16 25.22 14.34
CA LEU A 573 -54.58 25.11 14.67
C LEU A 573 -55.27 26.48 14.76
N ASP A 574 -54.61 27.49 15.32
CA ASP A 574 -55.19 28.82 15.55
C ASP A 574 -55.19 29.68 14.30
N ASN A 575 -54.51 29.28 13.22
CA ASN A 575 -54.62 29.96 11.94
C ASN A 575 -56.08 29.90 11.44
N PRO A 576 -56.83 31.03 11.43
CA PRO A 576 -58.24 31.00 11.12
C PRO A 576 -58.54 30.40 9.73
N ARG A 577 -57.61 30.58 8.78
CA ARG A 577 -57.72 30.06 7.41
C ARG A 577 -57.83 28.54 7.33
N ASN A 578 -57.29 27.85 8.32
CA ASN A 578 -57.18 26.38 8.31
C ASN A 578 -58.21 25.72 9.24
N ARG A 579 -58.95 26.49 10.04
CA ARG A 579 -59.82 25.93 11.10
C ARG A 579 -60.90 25.00 10.55
N GLN A 580 -61.46 25.35 9.40
CA GLN A 580 -62.49 24.56 8.72
C GLN A 580 -61.94 23.23 8.22
N TRP A 581 -60.73 23.25 7.63
CA TRP A 581 -60.05 22.04 7.17
C TRP A 581 -59.76 21.09 8.33
N TRP A 582 -59.27 21.61 9.46
CA TRP A 582 -59.06 20.82 10.68
C TRP A 582 -60.37 20.21 11.20
N ALA A 583 -61.44 21.01 11.30
CA ALA A 583 -62.74 20.56 11.80
C ALA A 583 -63.33 19.43 10.95
N GLN A 584 -63.28 19.54 9.62
CA GLN A 584 -63.99 18.63 8.72
C GLN A 584 -63.14 17.45 8.22
N GLU A 585 -61.93 17.71 7.74
CA GLU A 585 -61.12 16.66 7.09
C GLU A 585 -60.26 15.87 8.07
N VAL A 586 -59.85 16.47 9.19
CA VAL A 586 -59.00 15.79 10.18
C VAL A 586 -59.83 15.29 11.36
N PHE A 587 -60.59 16.17 12.02
CA PHE A 587 -61.39 15.78 13.17
C PHE A 587 -62.72 15.12 12.75
N GLY A 588 -63.36 15.55 11.66
CA GLY A 588 -64.56 14.88 11.14
C GLY A 588 -64.30 13.43 10.76
N GLU A 589 -63.24 13.15 10.01
CA GLU A 589 -62.85 11.78 9.59
C GLU A 589 -62.53 10.86 10.78
N LEU A 590 -61.94 11.39 11.86
CA LEU A 590 -61.65 10.63 13.08
C LEU A 590 -62.92 10.03 13.71
N TYR A 591 -64.06 10.70 13.58
CA TYR A 591 -65.31 10.34 14.26
C TYR A 591 -66.39 9.75 13.35
N ASP A 592 -66.35 9.98 12.03
CA ASP A 592 -67.28 9.39 11.05
C ASP A 592 -67.21 7.85 10.99
N LYS A 593 -66.04 7.25 11.22
CA LYS A 593 -65.81 5.80 11.04
C LYS A 593 -65.87 4.97 12.33
N GLN A 594 -66.31 5.51 13.47
CA GLN A 594 -66.11 4.90 14.80
C GLN A 594 -64.64 4.42 15.00
N GLY A 595 -63.70 5.12 14.35
CA GLY A 595 -62.49 4.51 13.80
C GLY A 595 -61.21 4.70 14.60
N PHE A 596 -61.28 4.84 15.92
CA PHE A 596 -60.07 4.80 16.75
C PHE A 596 -59.27 3.50 16.48
N ASP A 597 -59.97 2.39 16.26
CA ASP A 597 -59.39 1.09 15.92
C ASP A 597 -58.70 1.07 14.54
N HIS A 598 -59.08 1.94 13.61
CA HIS A 598 -58.51 2.02 12.26
C HIS A 598 -57.35 3.01 12.14
N LEU A 599 -57.19 3.91 13.12
CA LEU A 599 -56.20 5.00 13.06
C LEU A 599 -54.97 4.72 13.94
N ASP A 600 -54.91 3.58 14.63
CA ASP A 600 -53.75 3.15 15.44
C ASP A 600 -53.31 4.25 16.45
N ILE A 601 -54.30 4.94 17.03
CA ILE A 601 -54.13 5.92 18.11
C ILE A 601 -55.02 5.46 19.27
N SER A 602 -54.43 5.19 20.42
CA SER A 602 -55.21 4.77 21.59
C SER A 602 -56.01 5.95 22.15
N LEU A 603 -57.24 5.67 22.61
CA LEU A 603 -58.13 6.67 23.18
C LEU A 603 -57.48 7.49 24.32
N PRO A 604 -56.67 6.91 25.24
CA PRO A 604 -55.97 7.69 26.26
C PRO A 604 -54.94 8.68 25.69
N VAL A 605 -54.21 8.28 24.65
CA VAL A 605 -53.19 9.12 24.00
C VAL A 605 -53.86 10.30 23.29
N TRP A 606 -54.95 10.03 22.56
CA TRP A 606 -55.79 11.06 21.96
C TRP A 606 -56.34 12.04 23.01
N ARG A 607 -56.86 11.53 24.12
CA ARG A 607 -57.41 12.34 25.21
C ARG A 607 -56.37 13.28 25.81
N THR A 608 -55.16 12.79 26.07
CA THR A 608 -54.05 13.63 26.54
C THR A 608 -53.75 14.75 25.55
N PHE A 609 -53.71 14.46 24.25
CA PHE A 609 -53.51 15.50 23.23
C PHE A 609 -54.65 16.54 23.26
N VAL A 610 -55.90 16.11 23.32
CA VAL A 610 -57.06 17.00 23.37
C VAL A 610 -57.04 17.90 24.62
N LEU A 611 -56.84 17.33 25.80
CA LEU A 611 -56.96 18.07 27.06
C LEU A 611 -55.73 18.92 27.36
N GLU A 612 -54.52 18.41 27.11
CA GLU A 612 -53.27 19.03 27.55
C GLU A 612 -52.58 19.86 26.46
N VAL A 613 -52.74 19.49 25.18
CA VAL A 613 -52.04 20.15 24.06
C VAL A 613 -52.99 21.04 23.27
N MET A 614 -54.14 20.52 22.87
CA MET A 614 -55.13 21.29 22.14
C MET A 614 -55.95 22.19 23.07
N GLY A 615 -56.22 21.77 24.31
CA GLY A 615 -57.06 22.48 25.27
C GLY A 615 -58.55 22.29 25.01
N GLU A 616 -59.31 22.11 26.09
CA GLU A 616 -60.73 21.75 26.07
C GLU A 616 -61.62 22.76 25.31
N ASP A 617 -61.45 24.08 25.53
CA ASP A 617 -62.22 25.12 24.81
C ASP A 617 -61.99 25.06 23.30
N ARG A 618 -60.74 24.91 22.86
CA ARG A 618 -60.40 24.82 21.44
C ARG A 618 -61.00 23.54 20.84
N TRP A 619 -60.87 22.42 21.52
CA TRP A 619 -61.47 21.15 21.11
C TRP A 619 -62.98 21.27 20.91
N ILE A 620 -63.69 21.82 21.90
CA ILE A 620 -65.13 22.05 21.83
C ILE A 620 -65.46 22.94 20.63
N ARG A 621 -64.73 24.04 20.42
CA ARG A 621 -64.94 24.93 19.27
C ARG A 621 -64.76 24.22 17.93
N PHE A 622 -63.72 23.39 17.76
CA PHE A 622 -63.52 22.63 16.52
C PHE A 622 -64.65 21.63 16.26
N MET A 623 -65.10 20.91 17.28
CA MET A 623 -66.19 19.93 17.14
C MET A 623 -67.54 20.60 16.85
N LEU A 624 -67.85 21.69 17.56
CA LEU A 624 -69.06 22.48 17.29
C LEU A 624 -69.01 23.18 15.93
N THR A 625 -67.81 23.58 15.48
CA THR A 625 -67.60 24.14 14.13
C THR A 625 -68.01 23.13 13.06
N GLY A 626 -67.68 21.85 13.21
CA GLY A 626 -68.12 20.80 12.27
C GLY A 626 -69.64 20.79 12.08
N THR A 627 -70.41 20.87 13.16
CA THR A 627 -71.89 20.89 13.14
C THR A 627 -72.46 22.15 12.51
N VAL A 628 -71.86 23.30 12.82
CA VAL A 628 -72.25 24.58 12.22
C VAL A 628 -72.01 24.55 10.72
N LEU A 629 -70.82 24.09 10.29
CA LEU A 629 -70.46 24.00 8.87
C LEU A 629 -71.32 22.98 8.12
N GLU A 630 -71.64 21.81 8.70
CA GLU A 630 -72.59 20.85 8.09
C GLU A 630 -73.94 21.52 7.78
N ARG A 631 -74.49 22.25 8.75
CA ARG A 631 -75.76 22.97 8.58
C ARG A 631 -75.64 24.06 7.52
N GLU A 632 -74.52 24.79 7.51
CA GLU A 632 -74.26 25.77 6.47
C GLU A 632 -74.22 25.11 5.08
N THR A 633 -73.51 24.00 4.95
CA THR A 633 -73.40 23.25 3.69
C THR A 633 -74.71 22.62 3.25
N THR A 634 -75.53 22.08 4.15
CA THR A 634 -76.80 21.43 3.79
C THR A 634 -77.87 22.46 3.39
N THR A 635 -77.84 23.64 4.01
CA THR A 635 -78.94 24.63 3.93
C THR A 635 -78.60 25.78 2.98
N TYR A 636 -77.32 26.15 2.85
CA TYR A 636 -76.86 27.34 2.13
C TYR A 636 -75.81 27.03 1.05
N VAL A 637 -75.85 25.85 0.41
CA VAL A 637 -74.92 25.43 -0.66
C VAL A 637 -74.69 26.56 -1.69
N SER A 638 -75.77 27.16 -2.19
CA SER A 638 -75.72 28.20 -3.22
C SER A 638 -75.04 29.50 -2.77
N LEU A 639 -74.94 29.70 -1.47
CA LEU A 639 -74.45 30.90 -0.80
C LEU A 639 -72.99 30.73 -0.38
N ILE A 640 -72.62 29.53 0.06
CA ILE A 640 -71.23 29.11 0.24
C ILE A 640 -70.46 29.16 -1.09
N LEU A 641 -71.06 28.67 -2.17
CA LEU A 641 -70.48 28.74 -3.51
C LEU A 641 -70.32 30.18 -4.03
N LYS A 642 -71.11 31.13 -3.51
CA LYS A 642 -71.04 32.56 -3.86
C LYS A 642 -69.82 33.26 -3.23
N PHE A 643 -69.31 32.72 -2.12
CA PHE A 643 -68.14 33.24 -1.39
C PHE A 643 -66.95 32.26 -1.42
N ALA A 644 -67.00 31.26 -2.32
CA ALA A 644 -65.93 30.30 -2.51
C ALA A 644 -64.78 30.96 -3.29
N ASP A 645 -63.84 31.55 -2.56
CA ASP A 645 -62.60 32.08 -3.13
C ASP A 645 -61.47 31.04 -3.10
N ASP A 646 -60.45 31.21 -3.97
CA ASP A 646 -59.24 30.38 -4.08
C ASP A 646 -58.41 30.27 -2.77
N TYR A 647 -58.76 31.00 -1.72
CA TYR A 647 -58.00 31.07 -0.46
C TYR A 647 -58.56 30.19 0.68
N ARG A 648 -59.73 29.56 0.52
CA ARG A 648 -60.31 28.62 1.49
C ARG A 648 -60.41 27.21 0.92
N ALA A 649 -60.61 26.22 1.78
CA ALA A 649 -60.85 24.85 1.34
C ALA A 649 -62.10 24.79 0.42
N PRO A 650 -62.07 23.98 -0.65
CA PRO A 650 -63.17 23.90 -1.61
C PRO A 650 -64.42 23.29 -0.97
N TRP A 651 -65.39 24.15 -0.68
CA TRP A 651 -66.61 23.83 0.06
C TRP A 651 -67.49 22.75 -0.57
N ASP A 652 -67.44 22.60 -1.90
CA ASP A 652 -68.18 21.60 -2.66
C ASP A 652 -67.64 20.17 -2.50
N ARG A 653 -66.49 20.01 -1.84
CA ARG A 653 -65.74 18.75 -1.77
C ARG A 653 -65.31 18.36 -0.36
N LEU A 654 -65.64 19.17 0.64
CA LEU A 654 -65.37 18.85 2.04
C LEU A 654 -66.21 17.63 2.45
N HIS A 655 -65.60 16.70 3.18
CA HIS A 655 -66.33 15.63 3.84
C HIS A 655 -67.26 16.24 4.88
N ILE A 656 -68.54 15.92 4.80
CA ILE A 656 -69.50 16.29 5.83
C ILE A 656 -69.93 14.98 6.47
N PRO A 657 -69.34 14.59 7.61
CA PRO A 657 -69.91 13.52 8.43
C PRO A 657 -71.34 13.92 8.78
N LEU A 658 -72.26 12.96 8.81
CA LEU A 658 -73.60 13.20 9.35
C LEU A 658 -73.44 13.45 10.86
N MET A 659 -73.35 14.71 11.31
CA MET A 659 -73.10 14.99 12.74
C MET A 659 -74.30 14.60 13.61
N SER A 660 -75.45 14.27 12.99
CA SER A 660 -76.58 13.61 13.63
C SER A 660 -76.27 12.20 14.15
N GLU A 661 -75.21 11.56 13.64
CA GLU A 661 -74.79 10.20 13.99
C GLU A 661 -73.66 10.21 15.04
N LEU A 662 -73.17 11.40 15.44
CA LEU A 662 -72.14 11.54 16.45
C LEU A 662 -72.68 11.38 17.87
N ASP A 663 -72.03 10.53 18.64
CA ASP A 663 -72.26 10.44 20.08
C ASP A 663 -71.50 11.55 20.82
N TRP A 664 -72.21 12.64 21.11
CA TRP A 664 -71.68 13.79 21.85
C TRP A 664 -71.22 13.44 23.27
N SER A 665 -71.84 12.44 23.89
CA SER A 665 -71.44 11.98 25.22
C SER A 665 -70.08 11.30 25.16
N PHE A 666 -69.81 10.56 24.09
CA PHE A 666 -68.51 9.95 23.81
C PHE A 666 -67.45 10.98 23.40
N ILE A 667 -67.79 11.97 22.57
CA ILE A 667 -66.85 13.01 22.09
C ILE A 667 -66.32 13.90 23.21
N PHE A 668 -67.20 14.31 24.12
CA PHE A 668 -66.85 15.20 25.23
C PHE A 668 -66.59 14.45 26.53
N GLU A 669 -66.89 13.15 26.60
CA GLU A 669 -66.89 12.34 27.82
C GLU A 669 -67.71 12.97 28.95
N LYS A 670 -68.86 13.57 28.59
CA LYS A 670 -69.81 14.17 29.54
C LYS A 670 -71.19 13.61 29.29
N GLU A 671 -71.92 13.38 30.37
CA GLU A 671 -73.31 12.90 30.31
C GLU A 671 -74.24 13.88 31.05
N GLY A 672 -75.53 13.81 30.74
CA GLY A 672 -76.56 14.56 31.45
C GLY A 672 -76.33 16.07 31.47
N ASP A 673 -76.34 16.66 32.66
CA ASP A 673 -76.30 18.12 32.86
C ASP A 673 -74.99 18.76 32.42
N ASP A 674 -73.86 18.05 32.53
CA ASP A 674 -72.54 18.54 32.17
C ASP A 674 -72.39 18.70 30.65
N LEU A 675 -72.96 17.77 29.88
CA LEU A 675 -73.02 17.88 28.42
C LEU A 675 -73.97 19.00 27.99
N ALA A 676 -75.14 19.09 28.63
CA ALA A 676 -76.10 20.16 28.38
C ALA A 676 -75.53 21.55 28.73
N GLU A 677 -74.60 21.62 29.68
CA GLU A 677 -73.91 22.86 30.05
C GLU A 677 -72.90 23.29 28.98
N ILE A 678 -72.14 22.38 28.35
CA ILE A 678 -71.29 22.71 27.19
C ILE A 678 -72.12 23.40 26.11
N PHE A 679 -73.23 22.80 25.71
CA PHE A 679 -74.07 23.37 24.65
C PHE A 679 -74.78 24.67 25.03
N ARG A 680 -74.92 24.97 26.33
CA ARG A 680 -75.40 26.26 26.83
C ARG A 680 -74.32 27.34 26.82
N GLN A 681 -73.07 26.96 27.05
CA GLN A 681 -71.93 27.89 27.16
C GLN A 681 -71.46 28.43 25.81
N TYR A 682 -71.58 27.68 24.72
CA TYR A 682 -71.11 28.09 23.39
C TYR A 682 -72.29 28.45 22.48
N ALA A 683 -72.42 29.74 22.16
CA ALA A 683 -73.40 30.19 21.17
C ALA A 683 -72.92 29.85 19.74
N GLU A 684 -73.83 29.44 18.86
CA GLU A 684 -73.51 29.13 17.46
C GLU A 684 -72.91 30.35 16.73
N GLU A 685 -73.35 31.56 17.08
CA GLU A 685 -72.79 32.81 16.56
C GLU A 685 -71.31 33.00 16.94
N ASP A 686 -70.93 32.60 18.16
CA ASP A 686 -69.54 32.69 18.62
C ASP A 686 -68.66 31.64 17.95
N ILE A 687 -69.22 30.45 17.67
CA ILE A 687 -68.54 29.40 16.91
C ILE A 687 -68.34 29.83 15.44
N LEU A 688 -69.36 30.42 14.81
CA LEU A 688 -69.25 31.01 13.48
C LEU A 688 -68.20 32.12 13.44
N ALA A 689 -68.25 33.07 14.37
CA ALA A 689 -67.29 34.17 14.47
C ALA A 689 -65.86 33.65 14.67
N TRP A 690 -65.70 32.58 15.45
CA TRP A 690 -64.42 31.94 15.65
C TRP A 690 -63.93 31.21 14.38
N ALA A 691 -64.77 30.41 13.73
CA ALA A 691 -64.38 29.67 12.53
C ALA A 691 -64.05 30.58 11.33
N HIS A 692 -64.64 31.76 11.28
CA HIS A 692 -64.51 32.74 10.19
C HIS A 692 -63.78 34.02 10.59
N ALA A 693 -62.92 33.98 11.61
CA ALA A 693 -62.28 35.19 12.15
C ALA A 693 -61.39 35.98 11.15
N ASP A 694 -60.98 35.37 10.04
CA ASP A 694 -60.21 36.00 8.95
C ASP A 694 -61.06 36.47 7.76
N GLU A 695 -62.37 36.22 7.77
CA GLU A 695 -63.28 36.66 6.71
C GLU A 695 -63.46 38.19 6.75
N PRO A 696 -63.62 38.86 5.59
CA PRO A 696 -63.96 40.29 5.57
C PRO A 696 -65.26 40.55 6.33
N LEU A 697 -65.30 41.62 7.13
CA LEU A 697 -66.44 41.94 8.02
C LEU A 697 -67.79 41.96 7.30
N GLU A 698 -67.82 42.45 6.06
CA GLU A 698 -69.02 42.53 5.23
C GLU A 698 -69.55 41.13 4.85
N VAL A 699 -68.63 40.22 4.48
CA VAL A 699 -68.95 38.83 4.13
C VAL A 699 -69.43 38.08 5.37
N PHE A 700 -68.74 38.27 6.50
CA PHE A 700 -69.12 37.66 7.76
C PHE A 700 -70.48 38.18 8.28
N ALA A 701 -70.75 39.48 8.17
CA ALA A 701 -72.03 40.07 8.59
C ALA A 701 -73.20 39.53 7.76
N ASP A 702 -73.00 39.33 6.44
CA ASP A 702 -74.00 38.71 5.58
C ASP A 702 -74.25 37.24 5.97
N ARG A 703 -73.17 36.48 6.23
CA ARG A 703 -73.26 35.10 6.73
C ARG A 703 -74.02 35.01 8.05
N LEU A 704 -73.67 35.86 9.02
CA LEU A 704 -74.30 35.88 10.34
C LEU A 704 -75.78 36.28 10.26
N ARG A 705 -76.13 37.27 9.44
CA ARG A 705 -77.53 37.66 9.21
C ARG A 705 -78.34 36.50 8.66
N LEU A 706 -77.81 35.79 7.67
CA LEU A 706 -78.50 34.64 7.08
C LEU A 706 -78.67 33.50 8.09
N PHE A 707 -77.65 33.24 8.90
CA PHE A 707 -77.77 32.32 10.02
C PHE A 707 -78.93 32.71 10.95
N LEU A 708 -78.99 33.98 11.37
CA LEU A 708 -80.03 34.49 12.27
C LEU A 708 -81.44 34.44 11.66
N ASP A 709 -81.58 34.79 10.39
CA ASP A 709 -82.87 34.81 9.67
C ASP A 709 -83.50 33.41 9.56
N ASN A 710 -82.66 32.38 9.50
CA ASN A 710 -83.09 30.98 9.36
C ASN A 710 -83.06 30.20 10.67
N ARG A 711 -82.57 30.81 11.75
CA ARG A 711 -82.37 30.18 13.07
C ARG A 711 -83.63 29.53 13.63
N ALA A 712 -84.80 30.15 13.41
CA ALA A 712 -86.08 29.69 13.94
C ALA A 712 -86.62 28.41 13.27
N GLY A 713 -86.17 28.07 12.05
CA GLY A 713 -86.65 26.89 11.32
C GLY A 713 -86.03 25.57 11.78
N TYR A 714 -85.00 25.61 12.63
CA TYR A 714 -84.09 24.48 12.84
C TYR A 714 -83.66 24.27 14.30
N TYR A 715 -84.30 24.93 15.26
CA TYR A 715 -83.90 24.87 16.67
C TYR A 715 -84.13 23.50 17.32
N VAL A 716 -83.14 22.63 17.17
CA VAL A 716 -82.62 21.84 18.27
C VAL A 716 -81.26 22.47 18.59
N ARG A 717 -81.22 23.23 19.70
CA ARG A 717 -79.94 23.56 20.37
C ARG A 717 -79.16 22.27 20.45
N PHE A 718 -77.86 22.29 20.10
CA PHE A 718 -76.99 21.11 20.09
C PHE A 718 -77.45 20.07 21.14
N GLY A 719 -78.12 19.00 20.69
CA GLY A 719 -78.54 17.90 21.55
C GLY A 719 -79.86 17.98 22.36
N THR A 720 -80.78 18.93 22.20
CA THR A 720 -82.11 18.78 22.83
C THR A 720 -83.13 18.18 21.87
N THR A 721 -83.29 16.86 21.87
CA THR A 721 -84.51 16.20 21.35
C THR A 721 -85.72 17.03 21.79
N PRO A 722 -86.64 17.44 20.89
CA PRO A 722 -87.84 18.13 21.33
C PRO A 722 -88.56 17.27 22.37
N PRO A 723 -89.03 17.81 23.50
CA PRO A 723 -89.92 17.04 24.36
C PRO A 723 -91.13 16.68 23.51
N THR A 724 -91.36 15.39 23.27
CA THR A 724 -92.53 14.93 22.53
C THR A 724 -93.78 15.42 23.27
N PRO A 725 -94.67 16.20 22.62
CA PRO A 725 -95.93 16.60 23.22
C PRO A 725 -96.98 15.49 23.03
N PHE A 726 -97.61 15.08 24.13
CA PHE A 726 -98.89 14.36 24.30
C PHE A 726 -99.19 13.09 23.46
N ASP A 727 -99.51 11.97 24.13
CA ASP A 727 -100.92 11.56 24.32
C ASP A 727 -101.05 10.40 25.33
N GLU A 728 -102.25 10.37 25.91
CA GLU A 728 -102.73 9.64 27.09
C GLU A 728 -102.89 8.12 26.89
N GLU A 729 -102.27 7.31 27.77
CA GLU A 729 -102.88 6.18 28.51
C GLU A 729 -101.98 5.71 29.66
#